data_AF-A0A954SVE7-F1
#
_entry.id   AF-A0A954SVE7-F1
#
_cell.length_a   1.000
_cell.length_b   1.000
_cell.length_c   1.000
_cell.angle_alpha   90.00
_cell.angle_beta   90.00
_cell.angle_gamma   90.00
#
_symmetry.space_group_name_H-M   'P 1'
#
loop_
_entity.id
_entity.type
_entity.pdbx_description
1 polymer ?
#
loop_
_entity_poly.entity_id
_entity_poly.type
_entity_poly.pdbx_seq_one_letter_code
_entity_poly.pdbx_strand_id
1 'polypeptide(L)'
;MSKKFPPRIMRIGLEEVLGDRQPPDLSARILASLEQADGRSARQKDAGDRAILDATATLASRESDDPSAASKQVSAVHADATPASDALPHIEGRGVEDRGVEDRPGKRVALASQGRAKSSTLDWVTLTWSSLALVAAVCLSLASIIAITIAMRPSEMAGTASGEGDALRESTAPRIGAIPVGPVDGGRRPLLVEEPTTGIDGEQVAGSPTRNGTSGDPESPTNGTSEPRNVPDWQEPWHGLAVPNDPQIVRGINQGLQNRWVSANVEPSTGIDDVAWAERAFVALIGRRPDAYELVDFEVGNVDRAAWVYSLTQSPKYRPQFARTWAARISRHLLNRKSPSHRLVAPEAFQAFLAERLSGTEGIGYLVEELLTAEGGLAPSQDDFNPAVSYLVALDDGKGVAATQSILEKFWGEQARCAACHDYQGTPGLSQEEFWSTNSHLRQMVVEGNQESGLRLSSADFLGDLGDPEHVAVFYETPARELVATYPRFADGAEFPESGRLSHFDRRRALGRRIVTDMRFPETWVDWTWAQVLQYPLGTTEQDGDLRRQLALAFAADGFHLDHLLGWIVLSDAFNRSEAPASQYAADSPWRGTPALFSHRYAPRATFSSVNRALAGLESAYDEGLAGILAFRSGQAPSNANAPNPNGLANVDQEAIDWRLLEGW
;
A
#
# COMPACT_ATOMS: atom_id res chain seq x y z
N MET A 1 -4.84 -37.16 -6.40
CA MET A 1 -3.65 -37.42 -7.24
C MET A 1 -3.13 -36.09 -7.73
N SER A 2 -1.94 -35.68 -7.30
CA SER A 2 -1.31 -34.40 -7.62
C SER A 2 -1.05 -34.29 -9.13
N LYS A 3 -1.68 -33.32 -9.80
CA LYS A 3 -1.23 -32.89 -11.13
C LYS A 3 0.05 -32.10 -10.91
N LYS A 4 1.18 -32.73 -11.23
CA LYS A 4 2.50 -32.10 -11.19
C LYS A 4 2.54 -30.97 -12.22
N PHE A 5 2.94 -29.78 -11.79
CA PHE A 5 3.37 -28.73 -12.71
C PHE A 5 4.41 -29.29 -13.70
N PRO A 6 4.40 -28.89 -14.98
CA PRO A 6 5.50 -29.19 -15.88
C PRO A 6 6.79 -28.68 -15.22
N PRO A 7 7.81 -29.53 -15.01
CA PRO A 7 9.04 -29.17 -14.29
C PRO A 7 9.73 -27.92 -14.85
N ARG A 8 9.48 -27.62 -16.13
CA ARG A 8 10.06 -26.50 -16.86
C ARG A 8 9.48 -25.14 -16.44
N ILE A 9 8.19 -25.04 -16.14
CA ILE A 9 7.55 -23.78 -15.69
C ILE A 9 8.00 -23.45 -14.27
N MET A 10 8.01 -24.46 -13.41
CA MET A 10 8.50 -24.31 -12.03
C MET A 10 9.99 -23.93 -12.01
N ARG A 11 10.80 -24.49 -12.93
CA ARG A 11 12.21 -24.12 -13.08
C ARG A 11 12.41 -22.70 -13.58
N ILE A 12 11.62 -22.25 -14.57
CA ILE A 12 11.66 -20.85 -15.06
C ILE A 12 11.31 -19.87 -13.93
N GLY A 13 10.26 -20.16 -13.15
CA GLY A 13 9.91 -19.33 -12.00
C GLY A 13 10.97 -19.33 -10.90
N LEU A 14 11.63 -20.47 -10.64
CA LEU A 14 12.66 -20.60 -9.60
C LEU A 14 14.01 -19.98 -9.99
N GLU A 15 14.41 -20.11 -11.27
CA GLU A 15 15.64 -19.50 -11.82
C GLU A 15 15.60 -17.97 -11.76
N GLU A 16 14.40 -17.37 -11.82
CA GLU A 16 14.21 -15.92 -11.87
C GLU A 16 13.99 -15.30 -10.49
N VAL A 17 13.32 -16.02 -9.57
CA VAL A 17 13.19 -15.60 -8.16
C VAL A 17 14.53 -15.65 -7.42
N LEU A 18 15.47 -16.50 -7.85
CA LEU A 18 16.75 -16.72 -7.17
C LEU A 18 17.97 -16.19 -7.92
N GLY A 19 17.82 -15.72 -9.15
CA GLY A 19 18.93 -15.22 -9.96
C GLY A 19 18.78 -13.73 -10.20
N ASP A 20 19.54 -12.90 -9.46
CA ASP A 20 19.61 -11.43 -9.54
C ASP A 20 19.70 -10.86 -10.98
N ARG A 21 18.60 -10.84 -11.72
CA ARG A 21 18.51 -10.27 -13.07
C ARG A 21 17.29 -9.37 -13.15
N GLN A 22 17.52 -8.10 -13.52
CA GLN A 22 16.49 -7.18 -14.00
C GLN A 22 15.86 -7.69 -15.32
N PRO A 23 14.60 -7.30 -15.64
CA PRO A 23 13.63 -8.23 -16.21
C PRO A 23 13.77 -8.40 -17.72
N PRO A 24 13.32 -9.55 -18.27
CA PRO A 24 12.10 -9.42 -19.09
C PRO A 24 11.08 -10.58 -18.96
N ASP A 25 9.82 -10.16 -18.92
CA ASP A 25 8.55 -10.83 -19.25
C ASP A 25 8.46 -12.37 -19.09
N LEU A 26 8.25 -12.77 -17.83
CA LEU A 26 7.81 -14.10 -17.40
C LEU A 26 6.59 -14.61 -18.21
N SER A 27 5.69 -13.71 -18.62
CA SER A 27 4.47 -14.05 -19.36
C SER A 27 4.77 -14.44 -20.79
N ALA A 28 5.62 -13.70 -21.51
CA ALA A 28 6.04 -14.05 -22.87
C ALA A 28 6.76 -15.40 -22.91
N ARG A 29 7.58 -15.71 -21.90
CA ARG A 29 8.32 -16.99 -21.84
C ARG A 29 7.41 -18.17 -21.46
N ILE A 30 6.42 -17.95 -20.60
CA ILE A 30 5.39 -18.96 -20.32
C ILE A 30 4.51 -19.17 -21.56
N LEU A 31 4.06 -18.11 -22.22
CA LEU A 31 3.25 -18.18 -23.46
C LEU A 31 4.01 -18.90 -24.57
N ALA A 32 5.26 -18.53 -24.85
CA ALA A 32 6.09 -19.22 -25.84
C ALA A 32 6.31 -20.71 -25.47
N SER A 33 6.40 -21.03 -24.17
CA SER A 33 6.51 -22.42 -23.73
C SER A 33 5.20 -23.20 -23.86
N LEU A 34 4.04 -22.55 -23.71
CA LEU A 34 2.72 -23.16 -23.91
C LEU A 34 2.43 -23.35 -25.41
N GLU A 35 2.72 -22.35 -26.24
CA GLU A 35 2.62 -22.45 -27.71
C GLU A 35 3.52 -23.57 -28.28
N GLN A 36 4.73 -23.74 -27.73
CA GLN A 36 5.61 -24.86 -28.08
C GLN A 36 5.07 -26.22 -27.60
N ALA A 37 4.34 -26.26 -26.49
CA ALA A 37 3.73 -27.48 -25.98
C ALA A 37 2.52 -27.90 -26.81
N ASP A 38 1.66 -26.95 -27.17
CA ASP A 38 0.51 -27.16 -28.04
C ASP A 38 0.94 -27.54 -29.47
N GLY A 39 1.97 -26.89 -30.02
CA GLY A 39 2.54 -27.25 -31.31
C GLY A 39 3.18 -28.64 -31.35
N ARG A 40 3.74 -29.12 -30.22
CA ARG A 40 4.23 -30.50 -30.09
C ARG A 40 3.11 -31.51 -29.94
N SER A 41 2.06 -31.18 -29.19
CA SER A 41 0.87 -32.02 -29.04
C SER A 41 0.16 -32.22 -30.38
N ALA A 42 0.01 -31.16 -31.17
CA ALA A 42 -0.54 -31.21 -32.52
C ALA A 42 0.30 -32.07 -33.48
N ARG A 43 1.63 -31.90 -33.49
CA ARG A 43 2.53 -32.74 -34.31
C ARG A 43 2.56 -34.20 -33.88
N GLN A 44 2.43 -34.48 -32.59
CA GLN A 44 2.40 -35.85 -32.05
C GLN A 44 1.06 -36.53 -32.35
N LYS A 45 -0.03 -35.78 -32.41
CA LYS A 45 -1.34 -36.25 -32.88
C LYS A 45 -1.32 -36.56 -34.38
N ASP A 46 -0.78 -35.67 -35.21
CA ASP A 46 -0.62 -35.91 -36.66
C ASP A 46 0.28 -37.12 -36.97
N ALA A 47 1.36 -37.31 -36.20
CA ALA A 47 2.23 -38.47 -36.33
C ALA A 47 1.55 -39.76 -35.86
N GLY A 48 0.73 -39.70 -34.81
CA GLY A 48 -0.10 -40.80 -34.34
C GLY A 48 -1.18 -41.19 -35.36
N ASP A 49 -1.87 -40.21 -35.94
CA ASP A 49 -2.90 -40.43 -36.95
C ASP A 49 -2.30 -40.99 -38.25
N ARG A 50 -1.10 -40.55 -38.65
CA ARG A 50 -0.34 -41.17 -39.76
C ARG A 50 0.12 -42.59 -39.45
N ALA A 51 0.60 -42.87 -38.24
CA ALA A 51 1.00 -44.22 -37.85
C ALA A 51 -0.22 -45.18 -37.78
N ILE A 52 -1.39 -44.68 -37.38
CA ILE A 52 -2.65 -45.43 -37.39
C ILE A 52 -3.09 -45.70 -38.84
N LEU A 53 -2.97 -44.73 -39.74
CA LEU A 53 -3.27 -44.88 -41.18
C LEU A 53 -2.32 -45.87 -41.87
N ASP A 54 -1.02 -45.82 -41.59
CA ASP A 54 -0.04 -46.79 -42.12
C ASP A 54 -0.27 -48.19 -41.53
N ALA A 55 -0.63 -48.31 -40.26
CA ALA A 55 -0.97 -49.59 -39.63
C ALA A 55 -2.28 -50.18 -40.19
N THR A 56 -3.29 -49.35 -40.49
CA THR A 56 -4.53 -49.81 -41.15
C THR A 56 -4.31 -50.16 -42.61
N ALA A 57 -3.43 -49.46 -43.33
CA ALA A 57 -3.02 -49.82 -44.70
C ALA A 57 -2.22 -51.15 -44.74
N THR A 58 -1.40 -51.40 -43.71
CA THR A 58 -0.61 -52.65 -43.59
C THR A 58 -1.47 -53.84 -43.15
N LEU A 59 -2.56 -53.60 -42.40
CA LEU A 59 -3.57 -54.62 -42.06
C LEU A 59 -4.49 -54.93 -43.25
N ALA A 60 -4.90 -53.91 -44.03
CA ALA A 60 -5.74 -54.09 -45.22
C ALA A 60 -5.01 -54.79 -46.39
N SER A 61 -3.67 -54.75 -46.41
CA SER A 61 -2.84 -55.48 -47.40
C SER A 61 -2.45 -56.90 -46.96
N ARG A 62 -2.88 -57.33 -45.76
CA ARG A 62 -2.70 -58.70 -45.22
C ARG A 62 -3.97 -59.54 -45.22
N GLU A 63 -5.09 -58.97 -45.65
CA GLU A 63 -6.41 -59.61 -45.65
C GLU A 63 -7.00 -59.71 -47.08
N SER A 64 -6.12 -59.82 -48.08
CA SER A 64 -6.48 -60.00 -49.50
C SER A 64 -5.73 -61.18 -50.15
N ASP A 65 -5.85 -62.36 -49.54
CA ASP A 65 -5.51 -63.66 -50.16
C ASP A 65 -6.62 -64.68 -49.81
N ASP A 66 -7.81 -64.53 -50.40
CA ASP A 66 -8.74 -65.65 -50.65
C ASP A 66 -9.73 -65.27 -51.78
N PRO A 67 -9.84 -66.03 -52.90
CA PRO A 67 -10.62 -65.61 -54.06
C PRO A 67 -11.97 -66.32 -54.14
N SER A 68 -13.09 -65.59 -54.04
CA SER A 68 -14.35 -66.02 -54.66
C SER A 68 -15.43 -64.93 -54.67
N ALA A 69 -16.20 -64.91 -55.76
CA ALA A 69 -17.48 -64.25 -56.01
C ALA A 69 -17.48 -62.80 -56.52
N ALA A 70 -18.13 -62.66 -57.67
CA ALA A 70 -18.01 -61.59 -58.64
C ALA A 70 -19.17 -60.58 -58.63
N SER A 71 -18.84 -59.37 -59.07
CA SER A 71 -19.64 -58.44 -59.89
C SER A 71 -20.92 -57.83 -59.30
N LYS A 72 -20.96 -56.49 -59.21
CA LYS A 72 -21.46 -55.62 -60.30
C LYS A 72 -21.31 -54.14 -59.96
N GLN A 73 -20.86 -53.39 -60.97
CA GLN A 73 -20.80 -51.93 -61.07
C GLN A 73 -22.21 -51.31 -61.19
N VAL A 74 -22.35 -50.02 -60.83
CA VAL A 74 -22.51 -48.87 -61.75
C VAL A 74 -23.10 -47.64 -61.02
N SER A 75 -22.31 -46.56 -61.07
CA SER A 75 -22.57 -45.12 -61.26
C SER A 75 -23.74 -44.34 -60.63
N ALA A 76 -23.33 -43.35 -59.82
CA ALA A 76 -23.56 -41.88 -59.91
C ALA A 76 -24.74 -41.30 -60.72
N VAL A 77 -25.38 -40.23 -60.19
CA VAL A 77 -25.45 -38.85 -60.74
C VAL A 77 -26.23 -37.87 -59.82
N HIS A 78 -25.79 -36.61 -59.90
CA HIS A 78 -26.13 -35.27 -59.34
C HIS A 78 -27.53 -34.82 -58.87
N ALA A 79 -27.50 -33.79 -57.97
CA ALA A 79 -27.98 -32.40 -58.13
C ALA A 79 -28.95 -31.84 -57.05
N ASP A 80 -28.42 -30.91 -56.24
CA ASP A 80 -28.76 -29.47 -56.07
C ASP A 80 -30.17 -28.94 -55.66
N ALA A 81 -30.09 -27.80 -54.94
CA ALA A 81 -31.04 -26.68 -54.72
C ALA A 81 -32.09 -26.64 -53.56
N THR A 82 -31.95 -25.56 -52.77
CA THR A 82 -32.80 -24.83 -51.76
C THR A 82 -34.02 -24.05 -52.35
N PRO A 83 -34.82 -23.19 -51.63
CA PRO A 83 -35.40 -23.12 -50.25
C PRO A 83 -36.90 -22.62 -50.19
N ALA A 84 -37.35 -22.13 -49.00
CA ALA A 84 -38.57 -21.31 -48.64
C ALA A 84 -39.81 -22.08 -48.13
N SER A 85 -40.76 -21.59 -47.32
CA SER A 85 -41.01 -20.47 -46.38
C SER A 85 -42.31 -20.80 -45.59
N ASP A 86 -42.64 -19.97 -44.59
CA ASP A 86 -44.01 -19.60 -44.13
C ASP A 86 -44.72 -20.29 -42.92
N ALA A 87 -44.95 -19.40 -41.94
CA ALA A 87 -46.25 -18.99 -41.37
C ALA A 87 -46.98 -19.83 -40.27
N LEU A 88 -47.13 -19.13 -39.13
CA LEU A 88 -48.13 -19.18 -38.04
C LEU A 88 -49.60 -19.03 -38.56
N PRO A 89 -50.70 -19.33 -37.79
CA PRO A 89 -51.03 -18.63 -36.52
C PRO A 89 -51.92 -19.32 -35.43
N HIS A 90 -51.94 -18.64 -34.27
CA HIS A 90 -52.96 -18.44 -33.20
C HIS A 90 -54.26 -19.27 -33.12
N ILE A 91 -54.69 -19.62 -31.89
CA ILE A 91 -56.03 -19.30 -31.29
C ILE A 91 -55.94 -19.22 -29.73
N GLU A 92 -56.68 -18.25 -29.16
CA GLU A 92 -56.88 -17.86 -27.75
C GLU A 92 -57.88 -18.72 -26.95
N GLY A 93 -57.92 -18.53 -25.61
CA GLY A 93 -59.20 -18.29 -24.92
C GLY A 93 -59.36 -18.76 -23.45
N ARG A 94 -59.44 -17.77 -22.53
CA ARG A 94 -60.26 -17.64 -21.27
C ARG A 94 -60.27 -18.79 -20.23
N GLY A 95 -60.28 -18.59 -18.90
CA GLY A 95 -60.35 -17.42 -18.02
C GLY A 95 -60.97 -17.79 -16.64
N VAL A 96 -60.52 -17.11 -15.58
CA VAL A 96 -61.29 -16.60 -14.39
C VAL A 96 -61.52 -17.50 -13.13
N GLU A 97 -61.04 -16.95 -11.97
CA GLU A 97 -61.46 -17.03 -10.53
C GLU A 97 -61.48 -18.36 -9.76
N ASP A 98 -61.39 -18.47 -8.42
CA ASP A 98 -60.97 -17.68 -7.23
C ASP A 98 -61.10 -18.67 -6.02
N ARG A 99 -60.40 -18.39 -4.90
CA ARG A 99 -60.55 -18.91 -3.51
C ARG A 99 -60.01 -20.29 -3.10
N GLY A 100 -59.37 -20.28 -1.92
CA GLY A 100 -59.70 -21.24 -0.85
C GLY A 100 -58.53 -21.93 -0.16
N VAL A 101 -58.23 -21.45 1.05
CA VAL A 101 -57.36 -22.02 2.10
C VAL A 101 -57.84 -23.41 2.54
N GLU A 102 -56.93 -24.37 2.81
CA GLU A 102 -56.91 -25.23 4.02
C GLU A 102 -55.75 -26.26 4.04
N ASP A 103 -55.50 -26.77 5.25
CA ASP A 103 -54.24 -27.25 5.83
C ASP A 103 -54.27 -28.79 6.05
N ARG A 104 -53.20 -29.51 5.62
CA ARG A 104 -52.65 -30.81 6.13
C ARG A 104 -53.57 -32.07 6.26
N PRO A 105 -53.05 -33.29 6.59
CA PRO A 105 -51.78 -33.96 6.21
C PRO A 105 -51.94 -35.46 5.80
N GLY A 106 -50.91 -36.01 5.14
CA GLY A 106 -50.40 -37.37 5.36
C GLY A 106 -51.00 -38.55 4.58
N LYS A 107 -50.16 -39.24 3.78
CA LYS A 107 -50.05 -40.71 3.83
C LYS A 107 -48.82 -41.24 3.08
N ARG A 108 -48.15 -42.16 3.77
CA ARG A 108 -47.01 -42.99 3.35
C ARG A 108 -47.43 -43.99 2.27
N VAL A 109 -46.51 -44.30 1.36
CA VAL A 109 -46.42 -45.62 0.70
C VAL A 109 -44.94 -46.05 0.68
N ALA A 110 -44.69 -47.22 1.26
CA ALA A 110 -43.44 -47.99 1.23
C ALA A 110 -43.33 -48.71 -0.14
N LEU A 111 -42.21 -49.26 -0.63
CA LEU A 111 -41.40 -50.35 -0.08
C LEU A 111 -40.38 -50.78 -1.18
N ALA A 112 -39.30 -51.44 -0.77
CA ALA A 112 -38.39 -52.38 -1.49
C ALA A 112 -36.92 -51.92 -1.42
N SER A 113 -36.07 -52.36 -0.48
CA SER A 113 -35.54 -53.70 -0.13
C SER A 113 -34.31 -54.14 -0.92
N GLN A 114 -33.21 -54.37 -0.18
CA GLN A 114 -32.01 -55.23 -0.40
C GLN A 114 -30.76 -54.45 0.03
N GLY A 115 -29.81 -54.93 0.84
CA GLY A 115 -29.57 -56.24 1.44
C GLY A 115 -28.64 -56.10 2.66
N ARG A 116 -28.66 -57.13 3.51
CA ARG A 116 -28.10 -57.20 4.86
C ARG A 116 -26.75 -57.92 4.82
N ALA A 117 -25.69 -57.32 5.36
CA ALA A 117 -24.46 -58.02 5.76
C ALA A 117 -24.21 -57.78 7.26
N LYS A 118 -23.85 -58.88 7.95
CA LYS A 118 -23.86 -59.06 9.40
C LYS A 118 -22.71 -58.34 10.09
N SER A 119 -23.00 -57.76 11.24
CA SER A 119 -22.08 -57.16 12.22
C SER A 119 -21.30 -58.22 13.00
N SER A 120 -19.97 -58.06 13.10
CA SER A 120 -19.16 -58.63 14.18
C SER A 120 -18.84 -57.53 15.18
N THR A 121 -19.42 -57.62 16.36
CA THR A 121 -19.05 -56.86 17.55
C THR A 121 -17.75 -57.42 18.12
N LEU A 122 -16.67 -56.64 18.16
CA LEU A 122 -15.66 -56.67 19.23
C LEU A 122 -14.69 -55.46 19.09
N ASP A 123 -14.29 -54.92 20.25
CA ASP A 123 -13.13 -54.05 20.52
C ASP A 123 -13.20 -52.54 20.21
N TRP A 124 -14.01 -51.82 20.98
CA TRP A 124 -13.91 -50.35 21.14
C TRP A 124 -13.11 -49.90 22.38
N VAL A 125 -12.60 -50.83 23.20
CA VAL A 125 -11.94 -50.51 24.48
C VAL A 125 -10.40 -50.50 24.36
N THR A 126 -9.80 -51.07 23.31
CA THR A 126 -8.34 -51.12 23.11
C THR A 126 -7.77 -49.91 22.35
N LEU A 127 -8.63 -49.11 21.69
CA LEU A 127 -8.19 -47.95 20.89
C LEU A 127 -8.01 -46.65 21.69
N THR A 128 -8.56 -46.54 22.90
CA THR A 128 -8.47 -45.32 23.72
C THR A 128 -7.23 -45.29 24.62
N TRP A 129 -6.69 -46.45 25.00
CA TRP A 129 -5.51 -46.53 25.87
C TRP A 129 -4.18 -46.34 25.11
N SER A 130 -4.12 -46.79 23.87
CA SER A 130 -2.94 -46.65 23.00
C SER A 130 -2.70 -45.19 22.58
N SER A 131 -3.78 -44.43 22.40
CA SER A 131 -3.71 -42.99 22.11
C SER A 131 -3.34 -42.16 23.36
N LEU A 132 -3.77 -42.55 24.55
CA LEU A 132 -3.31 -41.92 25.80
C LEU A 132 -1.83 -42.17 26.10
N ALA A 133 -1.34 -43.39 25.85
CA ALA A 133 0.06 -43.75 26.05
C ALA A 133 1.00 -42.96 25.11
N LEU A 134 0.58 -42.72 23.87
CA LEU A 134 1.33 -41.92 22.90
C LEU A 134 1.46 -40.46 23.34
N VAL A 135 0.36 -39.86 23.83
CA VAL A 135 0.36 -38.48 24.32
C VAL A 135 1.24 -38.32 25.57
N ALA A 136 1.20 -39.28 26.49
CA ALA A 136 2.06 -39.29 27.68
C ALA A 136 3.55 -39.39 27.31
N ALA A 137 3.91 -40.22 26.33
CA ALA A 137 5.28 -40.36 25.86
C ALA A 137 5.81 -39.07 25.22
N VAL A 138 4.97 -38.37 24.44
CA VAL A 138 5.32 -37.08 23.83
C VAL A 138 5.48 -35.98 24.89
N CYS A 139 4.65 -35.97 25.94
CA CYS A 139 4.79 -35.00 27.02
C CYS A 139 6.08 -35.23 27.83
N LEU A 140 6.43 -36.49 28.10
CA LEU A 140 7.66 -36.85 28.81
C LEU A 140 8.93 -36.52 28.01
N SER A 141 8.91 -36.68 26.68
CA SER A 141 10.04 -36.32 25.83
C SER A 141 10.23 -34.80 25.76
N LEU A 142 9.15 -34.02 25.65
CA LEU A 142 9.18 -32.55 25.72
C LEU A 142 9.70 -32.05 27.06
N ALA A 143 9.22 -32.62 28.18
CA ALA A 143 9.71 -32.26 29.51
C ALA A 143 11.21 -32.58 29.68
N SER A 144 11.68 -33.69 29.13
CA SER A 144 13.09 -34.07 29.15
C SER A 144 13.95 -33.11 28.34
N ILE A 145 13.48 -32.69 27.15
CA ILE A 145 14.18 -31.69 26.33
C ILE A 145 14.29 -30.36 27.07
N ILE A 146 13.20 -29.89 27.70
CA ILE A 146 13.21 -28.64 28.47
C ILE A 146 14.18 -28.72 29.66
N ALA A 147 14.18 -29.83 30.40
CA ALA A 147 15.09 -30.05 31.53
C ALA A 147 16.57 -30.05 31.07
N ILE A 148 16.88 -30.70 29.95
CA ILE A 148 18.21 -30.70 29.34
C ILE A 148 18.61 -29.28 28.90
N THR A 149 17.69 -28.52 28.33
CA THR A 149 17.96 -27.15 27.85
C THR A 149 18.22 -26.19 29.01
N ILE A 150 17.54 -26.36 30.15
CA ILE A 150 17.76 -25.59 31.37
C ILE A 150 19.10 -25.98 32.02
N ALA A 151 19.43 -27.27 32.04
CA ALA A 151 20.69 -27.77 32.59
C ALA A 151 21.93 -27.39 31.76
N MET A 152 21.76 -27.10 30.46
CA MET A 152 22.84 -26.69 29.56
C MET A 152 23.03 -25.17 29.48
N ARG A 153 22.27 -24.35 30.23
CA ARG A 153 22.56 -22.91 30.29
C ARG A 153 23.83 -22.68 31.12
N PRO A 154 24.89 -22.07 30.57
CA PRO A 154 26.05 -21.68 31.35
C PRO A 154 25.64 -20.62 32.37
N SER A 155 25.97 -20.90 33.63
CA SER A 155 25.80 -19.99 34.75
C SER A 155 26.82 -18.85 34.65
N GLU A 156 26.43 -17.71 34.08
CA GLU A 156 27.12 -16.45 34.33
C GLU A 156 26.67 -15.93 35.70
N MET A 157 27.59 -16.01 36.65
CA MET A 157 27.42 -15.58 38.03
C MET A 157 27.23 -14.07 38.10
N ALA A 158 26.12 -13.67 38.72
CA ALA A 158 25.92 -12.35 39.26
C ALA A 158 27.00 -12.05 40.34
N GLY A 159 27.84 -11.06 40.07
CA GLY A 159 28.71 -10.43 41.06
C GLY A 159 28.18 -9.03 41.37
N THR A 160 27.55 -8.89 42.52
CA THR A 160 27.11 -7.62 43.12
C THR A 160 28.31 -6.72 43.39
N ALA A 161 28.34 -5.51 42.83
CA ALA A 161 29.33 -4.49 43.12
C ALA A 161 28.93 -3.65 44.34
N SER A 162 29.78 -3.66 45.36
CA SER A 162 29.88 -2.66 46.42
C SER A 162 31.35 -2.51 46.79
N GLY A 163 31.89 -1.29 46.84
CA GLY A 163 33.12 -0.99 47.57
C GLY A 163 34.23 -0.29 46.79
N GLU A 164 34.37 1.00 47.10
CA GLU A 164 35.54 1.88 46.97
C GLU A 164 36.90 1.25 47.33
N GLY A 165 37.99 1.75 46.71
CA GLY A 165 39.34 1.69 47.30
C GLY A 165 40.51 1.34 46.36
N ASP A 166 41.05 2.38 45.72
CA ASP A 166 42.47 2.74 45.53
C ASP A 166 43.64 1.72 45.34
N ALA A 167 44.66 2.21 44.62
CA ALA A 167 46.06 1.78 44.50
C ALA A 167 46.51 0.82 43.36
N LEU A 168 47.06 1.46 42.31
CA LEU A 168 48.36 1.22 41.67
C LEU A 168 48.86 -0.22 41.43
N ARG A 169 48.95 -0.60 40.15
CA ARG A 169 50.11 -1.36 39.64
C ARG A 169 50.32 -1.21 38.13
N GLU A 170 51.50 -0.72 37.79
CA GLU A 170 52.09 -0.54 36.46
C GLU A 170 52.59 -1.87 35.89
N SER A 171 52.38 -2.15 34.59
CA SER A 171 53.39 -2.70 33.66
C SER A 171 52.83 -2.98 32.24
N THR A 172 53.51 -2.36 31.25
CA THR A 172 53.82 -2.82 29.87
C THR A 172 52.74 -2.94 28.79
N ALA A 173 52.84 -2.00 27.83
CA ALA A 173 52.17 -1.96 26.52
C ALA A 173 52.68 -3.01 25.50
N PRO A 174 52.03 -3.10 24.32
CA PRO A 174 52.73 -2.61 23.14
C PRO A 174 51.91 -1.59 22.32
N ARG A 175 52.60 -0.53 21.91
CA ARG A 175 52.13 0.54 21.01
C ARG A 175 52.00 -0.02 19.58
N ILE A 176 50.86 0.20 18.92
CA ILE A 176 50.71 0.10 17.47
C ILE A 176 50.84 1.50 16.88
N GLY A 177 51.63 1.59 15.81
CA GLY A 177 52.29 2.80 15.33
C GLY A 177 51.41 3.85 14.65
N ALA A 178 51.89 5.09 14.77
CA ALA A 178 51.45 6.24 14.00
C ALA A 178 51.82 6.10 12.51
N ILE A 179 50.88 6.47 11.65
CA ILE A 179 51.08 6.63 10.20
C ILE A 179 51.63 8.07 9.97
N PRO A 180 52.65 8.27 9.11
CA PRO A 180 53.24 9.58 8.88
C PRO A 180 52.37 10.45 7.96
N VAL A 181 52.08 11.67 8.39
CA VAL A 181 51.49 12.72 7.53
C VAL A 181 52.64 13.51 6.89
N GLY A 182 52.73 13.43 5.55
CA GLY A 182 53.59 14.30 4.74
C GLY A 182 52.96 15.68 4.50
N PRO A 183 53.73 16.67 4.04
CA PRO A 183 53.37 18.09 4.18
C PRO A 183 52.36 18.54 3.12
N VAL A 184 51.31 19.25 3.55
CA VAL A 184 50.47 20.05 2.66
C VAL A 184 50.92 21.49 2.79
N ASP A 185 51.40 22.02 1.67
CA ASP A 185 51.97 23.34 1.51
C ASP A 185 50.88 24.42 1.32
N GLY A 186 51.15 25.57 1.93
CA GLY A 186 50.69 26.94 1.66
C GLY A 186 49.29 27.25 1.12
N GLY A 187 48.47 27.94 1.92
CA GLY A 187 47.36 28.72 1.35
C GLY A 187 46.31 29.36 2.26
N ARG A 188 46.60 29.81 3.49
CA ARG A 188 45.69 30.74 4.21
C ARG A 188 46.43 31.94 4.78
N ARG A 189 45.96 33.13 4.38
CA ARG A 189 46.37 34.45 4.90
C ARG A 189 45.93 34.61 6.37
N PRO A 190 46.72 35.27 7.22
CA PRO A 190 46.41 35.43 8.64
C PRO A 190 45.41 36.56 8.92
N LEU A 191 44.49 36.29 9.85
CA LEU A 191 43.67 37.28 10.56
C LEU A 191 44.55 38.08 11.52
N LEU A 192 44.56 39.40 11.37
CA LEU A 192 45.13 40.35 12.32
C LEU A 192 44.08 40.66 13.39
N VAL A 193 44.45 40.35 14.63
CA VAL A 193 43.82 40.84 15.86
C VAL A 193 44.45 42.19 16.17
N GLU A 194 43.62 43.23 16.30
CA GLU A 194 43.99 44.48 16.96
C GLU A 194 42.93 44.78 18.04
N GLU A 195 43.35 44.79 19.30
CA GLU A 195 42.75 45.66 20.32
C GLU A 195 43.48 47.01 20.28
N PRO A 196 42.84 48.14 20.65
CA PRO A 196 43.05 48.60 22.04
C PRO A 196 41.90 49.42 22.70
N THR A 197 41.77 49.23 24.01
CA THR A 197 41.65 50.21 25.13
C THR A 197 40.51 51.26 25.24
N THR A 198 39.74 51.12 26.33
CA THR A 198 39.33 52.09 27.39
C THR A 198 38.95 53.55 27.06
N GLY A 199 37.80 54.02 27.59
CA GLY A 199 37.59 55.46 27.87
C GLY A 199 36.13 55.93 28.09
N ILE A 200 35.72 55.94 29.36
CA ILE A 200 34.71 56.67 30.15
C ILE A 200 33.91 57.87 29.56
N ASP A 201 32.74 58.09 30.19
CA ASP A 201 31.87 59.31 30.36
C ASP A 201 30.63 59.36 29.44
N GLY A 202 29.40 59.23 29.95
CA GLY A 202 28.61 60.25 30.67
C GLY A 202 27.47 60.69 29.72
N GLU A 203 26.18 60.52 30.00
CA GLU A 203 25.33 61.49 30.71
C GLU A 203 23.86 61.06 30.48
N GLN A 204 23.01 61.46 31.43
CA GLN A 204 21.60 61.14 31.70
C GLN A 204 20.56 61.55 30.63
N VAL A 205 19.31 61.08 30.87
CA VAL A 205 18.02 61.84 30.97
C VAL A 205 16.88 60.92 30.48
N ALA A 206 16.18 60.21 31.37
CA ALA A 206 14.93 60.57 32.06
C ALA A 206 13.65 60.54 31.18
N GLY A 207 12.64 59.76 31.58
CA GLY A 207 11.27 59.88 31.05
C GLY A 207 10.37 58.65 31.18
N SER A 208 9.89 58.34 32.38
CA SER A 208 8.54 57.75 32.61
C SER A 208 7.72 58.83 33.33
N PRO A 209 6.36 58.86 33.34
CA PRO A 209 5.46 57.69 33.33
C PRO A 209 4.11 57.90 32.58
N THR A 210 3.26 56.86 32.50
CA THR A 210 1.92 56.90 33.12
C THR A 210 1.21 55.55 33.08
N ARG A 211 0.44 55.34 34.14
CA ARG A 211 -0.30 54.17 34.58
C ARG A 211 -1.78 54.49 34.41
N ASN A 212 -2.59 53.56 33.93
CA ASN A 212 -4.01 53.44 34.32
C ASN A 212 -4.44 51.99 34.11
N GLY A 213 -5.07 51.43 35.13
CA GLY A 213 -5.58 50.06 35.13
C GLY A 213 -7.08 50.00 35.35
N THR A 214 -7.63 48.83 35.06
CA THR A 214 -8.92 48.26 35.53
C THR A 214 -8.90 46.79 35.09
N SER A 215 -8.70 45.82 36.00
CA SER A 215 -9.73 44.90 36.55
C SER A 215 -10.61 44.25 35.46
N GLY A 216 -10.71 42.95 35.25
CA GLY A 216 -10.35 41.75 36.02
C GLY A 216 -11.52 40.77 35.91
N ASP A 217 -11.32 39.60 35.30
CA ASP A 217 -12.13 38.37 35.43
C ASP A 217 -11.25 37.16 35.03
N PRO A 218 -11.44 35.96 35.62
CA PRO A 218 -10.41 34.94 35.69
C PRO A 218 -10.41 34.00 34.47
N GLU A 219 -9.28 33.94 33.76
CA GLU A 219 -9.02 32.93 32.73
C GLU A 219 -8.69 31.56 33.37
N SER A 220 -9.39 30.54 32.89
CA SER A 220 -9.03 29.12 33.03
C SER A 220 -7.63 28.84 32.48
N PRO A 221 -6.85 27.94 33.08
CA PRO A 221 -5.48 27.68 32.62
C PRO A 221 -5.50 26.85 31.34
N THR A 222 -5.22 27.48 30.19
CA THR A 222 -4.83 26.78 28.97
C THR A 222 -3.38 26.34 29.10
N ASN A 223 -3.16 25.03 29.12
CA ASN A 223 -1.83 24.41 29.11
C ASN A 223 -1.04 24.84 27.87
N GLY A 224 0.14 25.41 28.15
CA GLY A 224 1.28 25.72 27.29
C GLY A 224 1.27 25.29 25.83
N THR A 225 0.97 26.23 24.95
CA THR A 225 1.56 26.30 23.60
C THR A 225 2.93 26.97 23.71
N SER A 226 4.01 26.19 23.67
CA SER A 226 5.36 26.73 23.47
C SER A 226 5.69 26.75 21.97
N GLU A 227 5.52 27.89 21.32
CA GLU A 227 6.19 28.26 20.06
C GLU A 227 7.24 29.36 20.31
N PRO A 228 8.32 29.49 19.51
CA PRO A 228 8.92 28.50 18.61
C PRO A 228 10.32 28.07 19.12
N ARG A 229 10.59 26.76 19.15
CA ARG A 229 11.96 26.25 19.04
C ARG A 229 12.45 26.61 17.63
N ASN A 230 13.66 27.16 17.52
CA ASN A 230 14.26 27.75 16.32
C ASN A 230 14.04 26.90 15.04
N VAL A 231 13.10 27.32 14.19
CA VAL A 231 12.95 26.88 12.79
C VAL A 231 13.17 28.13 11.94
N PRO A 232 13.78 28.05 10.73
CA PRO A 232 13.86 29.20 9.85
C PRO A 232 12.46 29.76 9.55
N ASP A 233 12.36 30.99 9.06
CA ASP A 233 11.09 31.57 8.60
C ASP A 233 10.82 31.10 7.17
N TRP A 234 9.95 30.10 7.01
CA TRP A 234 9.57 29.52 5.72
C TRP A 234 8.24 30.13 5.29
N GLN A 235 8.26 30.95 4.23
CA GLN A 235 7.02 31.27 3.55
C GLN A 235 6.46 29.98 2.94
N GLU A 236 5.24 29.60 3.32
CA GLU A 236 4.58 28.48 2.62
C GLU A 236 4.40 28.89 1.17
N PRO A 237 4.90 28.11 0.20
CA PRO A 237 4.76 28.45 -1.22
C PRO A 237 3.28 28.44 -1.66
N TRP A 238 2.40 27.91 -0.82
CA TRP A 238 0.96 27.82 -1.02
C TRP A 238 0.24 29.09 -0.57
N HIS A 239 0.84 29.92 0.30
CA HIS A 239 0.24 31.18 0.74
C HIS A 239 0.11 32.15 -0.44
N GLY A 240 -1.09 32.69 -0.62
CA GLY A 240 -1.40 33.63 -1.71
C GLY A 240 -1.83 32.97 -3.01
N LEU A 241 -1.88 31.64 -3.09
CA LEU A 241 -2.62 30.96 -4.15
C LEU A 241 -4.11 31.31 -4.05
N ALA A 242 -4.78 31.44 -5.19
CA ALA A 242 -6.21 31.73 -5.23
C ALA A 242 -6.99 30.54 -4.65
N VAL A 243 -7.91 30.82 -3.72
CA VAL A 243 -8.82 29.81 -3.18
C VAL A 243 -9.57 29.15 -4.34
N PRO A 244 -9.52 27.81 -4.46
CA PRO A 244 -10.13 27.14 -5.59
C PRO A 244 -11.65 27.27 -5.56
N ASN A 245 -12.25 27.26 -6.74
CA ASN A 245 -13.69 27.17 -6.93
C ASN A 245 -14.03 25.73 -7.36
N ASP A 246 -14.75 24.97 -6.53
CA ASP A 246 -14.95 23.53 -6.78
C ASP A 246 -15.50 23.22 -8.18
N PRO A 247 -16.55 23.91 -8.68
CA PRO A 247 -17.02 23.68 -10.06
C PRO A 247 -15.95 23.95 -11.13
N GLN A 248 -15.05 24.93 -10.93
CA GLN A 248 -13.95 25.18 -11.86
C GLN A 248 -12.91 24.07 -11.81
N ILE A 249 -12.55 23.56 -10.62
CA ILE A 249 -11.61 22.45 -10.47
C ILE A 249 -12.15 21.19 -11.12
N VAL A 250 -13.41 20.82 -10.85
CA VAL A 250 -14.05 19.65 -11.48
C VAL A 250 -14.09 19.79 -13.00
N ARG A 251 -14.42 20.98 -13.53
CA ARG A 251 -14.35 21.23 -14.98
C ARG A 251 -12.93 21.08 -15.53
N GLY A 252 -11.92 21.55 -14.80
CA GLY A 252 -10.51 21.40 -15.16
C GLY A 252 -10.09 19.93 -15.22
N ILE A 253 -10.48 19.13 -14.22
CA ILE A 253 -10.27 17.68 -14.20
C ILE A 253 -10.90 17.03 -15.45
N ASN A 254 -12.18 17.31 -15.70
CA ASN A 254 -12.91 16.72 -16.81
C ASN A 254 -12.31 17.13 -18.17
N GLN A 255 -11.88 18.38 -18.31
CA GLN A 255 -11.21 18.85 -19.52
C GLN A 255 -9.86 18.14 -19.72
N GLY A 256 -9.07 17.97 -18.66
CA GLY A 256 -7.80 17.25 -18.73
C GLY A 256 -7.99 15.78 -19.13
N LEU A 257 -8.98 15.10 -18.55
CA LEU A 257 -9.35 13.73 -18.94
C LEU A 257 -9.87 13.65 -20.38
N GLN A 258 -10.69 14.60 -20.81
CA GLN A 258 -11.14 14.67 -22.20
C GLN A 258 -9.96 14.83 -23.17
N ASN A 259 -8.96 15.63 -22.80
CA ASN A 259 -7.73 15.77 -23.60
C ASN A 259 -6.94 14.46 -23.67
N ARG A 260 -6.85 13.68 -22.57
CA ARG A 260 -6.27 12.31 -22.58
C ARG A 260 -6.97 11.44 -23.60
N TRP A 261 -8.29 11.38 -23.54
CA TRP A 261 -9.11 10.54 -24.41
C TRP A 261 -8.97 10.89 -25.89
N VAL A 262 -9.01 12.19 -26.21
CA VAL A 262 -8.81 12.68 -27.58
C VAL A 262 -7.41 12.35 -28.09
N SER A 263 -6.38 12.59 -27.28
CA SER A 263 -4.98 12.34 -27.66
C SER A 263 -4.68 10.86 -27.86
N ALA A 264 -5.29 10.00 -27.02
CA ALA A 264 -5.17 8.55 -27.13
C ALA A 264 -6.14 7.92 -28.15
N ASN A 265 -7.02 8.72 -28.78
CA ASN A 265 -8.10 8.25 -29.65
C ASN A 265 -8.95 7.13 -28.99
N VAL A 266 -9.30 7.33 -27.72
CA VAL A 266 -10.14 6.43 -26.93
C VAL A 266 -11.48 7.11 -26.67
N GLU A 267 -12.57 6.44 -27.02
CA GLU A 267 -13.90 6.90 -26.62
C GLU A 267 -14.20 6.39 -25.20
N PRO A 268 -14.56 7.26 -24.24
CA PRO A 268 -14.88 6.82 -22.89
C PRO A 268 -16.20 6.06 -22.84
N SER A 269 -16.31 5.17 -21.86
CA SER A 269 -17.55 4.48 -21.54
C SER A 269 -18.66 5.44 -21.16
N THR A 270 -19.90 4.94 -21.25
CA THR A 270 -21.09 5.69 -20.89
C THR A 270 -21.07 6.08 -19.41
N GLY A 271 -21.73 7.18 -19.08
CA GLY A 271 -21.98 7.55 -17.69
C GLY A 271 -22.90 6.54 -16.99
N ILE A 272 -22.73 6.39 -15.69
CA ILE A 272 -23.68 5.68 -14.82
C ILE A 272 -24.85 6.59 -14.46
N ASP A 273 -26.01 5.98 -14.14
CA ASP A 273 -27.15 6.71 -13.62
C ASP A 273 -26.90 7.25 -12.20
N ASP A 274 -27.80 8.10 -11.71
CA ASP A 274 -27.65 8.77 -10.42
C ASP A 274 -27.65 7.78 -9.25
N VAL A 275 -28.45 6.70 -9.32
CA VAL A 275 -28.53 5.69 -8.25
C VAL A 275 -27.22 4.92 -8.14
N ALA A 276 -26.68 4.44 -9.26
CA ALA A 276 -25.39 3.77 -9.32
C ALA A 276 -24.25 4.71 -8.90
N TRP A 277 -24.34 6.00 -9.25
CA TRP A 277 -23.41 7.02 -8.76
C TRP A 277 -23.49 7.18 -7.24
N ALA A 278 -24.70 7.24 -6.66
CA ALA A 278 -24.91 7.38 -5.22
C ALA A 278 -24.32 6.20 -4.45
N GLU A 279 -24.64 4.97 -4.87
CA GLU A 279 -24.08 3.77 -4.24
C GLU A 279 -22.54 3.80 -4.24
N ARG A 280 -21.95 4.22 -5.36
CA ARG A 280 -20.49 4.34 -5.49
C ARG A 280 -19.94 5.45 -4.60
N ALA A 281 -20.58 6.62 -4.54
CA ALA A 281 -20.16 7.77 -3.74
C ALA A 281 -20.19 7.45 -2.24
N PHE A 282 -21.26 6.81 -1.77
CA PHE A 282 -21.38 6.35 -0.38
C PHE A 282 -20.25 5.38 -0.01
N VAL A 283 -19.94 4.40 -0.88
CA VAL A 283 -18.83 3.46 -0.63
C VAL A 283 -17.48 4.18 -0.66
N ALA A 284 -17.27 5.09 -1.61
CA ALA A 284 -16.02 5.81 -1.76
C ALA A 284 -15.75 6.74 -0.57
N LEU A 285 -16.75 7.51 -0.13
CA LEU A 285 -16.61 8.56 0.88
C LEU A 285 -16.78 8.04 2.31
N ILE A 286 -17.80 7.23 2.58
CA ILE A 286 -18.15 6.80 3.95
C ILE A 286 -18.01 5.29 4.19
N GLY A 287 -17.69 4.50 3.17
CA GLY A 287 -17.28 3.10 3.32
C GLY A 287 -18.42 2.09 3.43
N ARG A 288 -19.67 2.49 3.14
CA ARG A 288 -20.85 1.61 3.12
C ARG A 288 -21.77 1.97 1.96
N ARG A 289 -22.76 1.12 1.66
CA ARG A 289 -23.84 1.47 0.71
C ARG A 289 -24.88 2.39 1.39
N PRO A 290 -25.63 3.19 0.61
CA PRO A 290 -26.77 3.93 1.13
C PRO A 290 -27.86 2.96 1.62
N ASP A 291 -28.60 3.36 2.64
CA ASP A 291 -29.83 2.65 3.04
C ASP A 291 -31.03 3.07 2.17
N ALA A 292 -32.18 2.41 2.37
CA ALA A 292 -33.38 2.65 1.57
C ALA A 292 -33.92 4.09 1.72
N TYR A 293 -33.79 4.71 2.89
CA TYR A 293 -34.24 6.09 3.09
C TYR A 293 -33.29 7.08 2.45
N GLU A 294 -31.98 6.83 2.54
CA GLU A 294 -30.96 7.66 1.90
C GLU A 294 -31.06 7.61 0.37
N LEU A 295 -31.41 6.47 -0.22
CA LEU A 295 -31.70 6.36 -1.65
C LEU A 295 -32.97 7.12 -2.05
N VAL A 296 -34.03 7.02 -1.26
CA VAL A 296 -35.27 7.78 -1.51
C VAL A 296 -35.01 9.28 -1.41
N ASP A 297 -34.31 9.73 -0.37
CA ASP A 297 -33.91 11.14 -0.20
C ASP A 297 -33.06 11.63 -1.38
N PHE A 298 -32.23 10.74 -1.93
CA PHE A 298 -31.41 11.02 -3.09
C PHE A 298 -32.24 11.16 -4.37
N GLU A 299 -33.26 10.31 -4.59
CA GLU A 299 -34.07 10.29 -5.83
C GLU A 299 -35.17 11.37 -5.91
N VAL A 300 -35.69 11.86 -4.78
CA VAL A 300 -36.96 12.62 -4.71
C VAL A 300 -36.93 14.03 -5.33
N GLY A 301 -35.78 14.58 -5.75
CA GLY A 301 -35.80 15.87 -6.44
C GLY A 301 -34.48 16.30 -7.04
N ASN A 302 -34.37 16.18 -8.37
CA ASN A 302 -33.33 16.78 -9.21
C ASN A 302 -31.94 16.77 -8.56
N VAL A 303 -31.34 15.57 -8.52
CA VAL A 303 -30.16 15.24 -7.72
C VAL A 303 -29.02 16.23 -7.92
N ASP A 304 -28.78 17.07 -6.91
CA ASP A 304 -27.54 17.82 -6.83
C ASP A 304 -26.45 16.93 -6.22
N ARG A 305 -25.66 16.30 -7.10
CA ARG A 305 -24.53 15.45 -6.70
C ARG A 305 -23.53 16.19 -5.83
N ALA A 306 -23.31 17.49 -6.05
CA ALA A 306 -22.37 18.28 -5.25
C ALA A 306 -22.91 18.51 -3.83
N ALA A 307 -24.19 18.79 -3.68
CA ALA A 307 -24.84 18.89 -2.36
C ALA A 307 -24.77 17.55 -1.59
N TRP A 308 -24.92 16.42 -2.28
CA TRP A 308 -24.77 15.10 -1.66
C TRP A 308 -23.35 14.79 -1.24
N VAL A 309 -22.35 15.12 -2.05
CA VAL A 309 -20.94 15.02 -1.67
C VAL A 309 -20.68 15.83 -0.41
N TYR A 310 -21.11 17.10 -0.38
CA TYR A 310 -20.98 17.96 0.80
C TYR A 310 -21.67 17.35 2.03
N SER A 311 -22.88 16.82 1.87
CA SER A 311 -23.59 16.14 2.95
C SER A 311 -22.80 14.96 3.51
N LEU A 312 -22.28 14.08 2.65
CA LEU A 312 -21.53 12.88 3.03
C LEU A 312 -20.19 13.18 3.72
N THR A 313 -19.56 14.31 3.41
CA THR A 313 -18.25 14.66 3.97
C THR A 313 -18.33 15.62 5.16
N GLN A 314 -19.32 16.53 5.20
CA GLN A 314 -19.40 17.63 6.17
C GLN A 314 -20.56 17.55 7.16
N SER A 315 -21.69 16.93 6.79
CA SER A 315 -22.86 16.98 7.67
C SER A 315 -22.62 16.22 8.99
N PRO A 316 -23.19 16.67 10.12
CA PRO A 316 -23.06 15.96 11.40
C PRO A 316 -23.54 14.50 11.35
N LYS A 317 -24.46 14.17 10.43
CA LYS A 317 -24.97 12.81 10.20
C LYS A 317 -23.86 11.88 9.71
N TYR A 318 -23.04 12.33 8.76
CA TYR A 318 -22.08 11.48 8.04
C TYR A 318 -20.62 11.73 8.42
N ARG A 319 -20.28 12.92 8.92
CA ARG A 319 -18.90 13.33 9.25
C ARG A 319 -18.14 12.31 10.09
N PRO A 320 -18.70 11.73 11.19
CA PRO A 320 -17.97 10.73 11.96
C PRO A 320 -17.69 9.43 11.18
N GLN A 321 -18.58 9.05 10.25
CA GLN A 321 -18.40 7.86 9.41
C GLN A 321 -17.35 8.11 8.33
N PHE A 322 -17.40 9.27 7.67
CA PHE A 322 -16.36 9.73 6.76
C PHE A 322 -14.98 9.69 7.43
N ALA A 323 -14.84 10.35 8.59
CA ALA A 323 -13.57 10.47 9.28
C ALA A 323 -13.02 9.11 9.71
N ARG A 324 -13.85 8.21 10.26
CA ARG A 324 -13.42 6.83 10.61
C ARG A 324 -12.98 6.03 9.40
N THR A 325 -13.69 6.15 8.27
CA THR A 325 -13.37 5.41 7.04
C THR A 325 -12.03 5.86 6.47
N TRP A 326 -11.80 7.18 6.39
CA TRP A 326 -10.54 7.72 5.88
C TRP A 326 -9.37 7.57 6.85
N ALA A 327 -9.62 7.69 8.16
CA ALA A 327 -8.65 7.34 9.19
C ALA A 327 -8.18 5.89 9.06
N ALA A 328 -9.09 4.94 8.77
CA ALA A 328 -8.72 3.55 8.54
C ALA A 328 -7.82 3.39 7.31
N ARG A 329 -8.12 4.10 6.22
CA ARG A 329 -7.32 4.07 4.98
C ARG A 329 -5.93 4.69 5.18
N ILE A 330 -5.86 5.85 5.83
CA ILE A 330 -4.61 6.52 6.15
C ILE A 330 -3.77 5.69 7.13
N SER A 331 -4.39 5.15 8.18
CA SER A 331 -3.72 4.25 9.13
C SER A 331 -3.05 3.07 8.40
N ARG A 332 -3.77 2.37 7.52
CA ARG A 332 -3.20 1.29 6.70
C ARG A 332 -2.12 1.77 5.72
N HIS A 333 -2.23 2.99 5.22
CA HIS A 333 -1.24 3.56 4.31
C HIS A 333 0.09 3.85 5.01
N LEU A 334 0.02 4.40 6.23
CA LEU A 334 1.16 4.84 7.03
C LEU A 334 1.80 3.69 7.81
N LEU A 335 1.00 2.86 8.48
CA LEU A 335 1.46 1.73 9.29
C LEU A 335 1.46 0.45 8.46
N ASN A 336 2.54 0.23 7.72
CA ASN A 336 2.77 -1.03 7.03
C ASN A 336 3.03 -2.16 8.06
N ARG A 337 2.45 -3.35 7.86
CA ARG A 337 2.75 -4.54 8.69
C ARG A 337 4.23 -4.94 8.69
N LYS A 338 4.97 -4.51 7.67
CA LYS A 338 6.42 -4.73 7.54
C LYS A 338 7.27 -3.77 8.38
N SER A 339 6.67 -2.76 9.03
CA SER A 339 7.42 -1.83 9.86
C SER A 339 8.08 -2.57 11.05
N PRO A 340 9.33 -2.23 11.42
CA PRO A 340 10.11 -2.98 12.41
C PRO A 340 9.37 -3.21 13.73
N SER A 341 8.64 -2.19 14.18
CA SER A 341 8.01 -2.13 15.49
C SER A 341 6.48 -2.07 15.42
N HIS A 342 5.85 -2.50 14.31
CA HIS A 342 4.39 -2.34 14.12
C HIS A 342 3.55 -2.99 15.24
N ARG A 343 4.06 -4.05 15.88
CA ARG A 343 3.38 -4.77 16.96
C ARG A 343 3.33 -4.00 18.28
N LEU A 344 4.14 -2.94 18.41
CA LEU A 344 4.24 -2.14 19.64
C LEU A 344 3.20 -1.02 19.68
N VAL A 345 2.60 -0.71 18.53
CA VAL A 345 1.64 0.38 18.37
C VAL A 345 0.21 -0.13 18.56
N ALA A 346 -0.63 0.67 19.22
CA ALA A 346 -2.07 0.43 19.34
C ALA A 346 -2.81 1.00 18.10
N PRO A 347 -3.18 0.17 17.11
CA PRO A 347 -3.74 0.67 15.86
C PRO A 347 -5.09 1.36 16.05
N GLU A 348 -5.89 0.94 17.03
CA GLU A 348 -7.20 1.54 17.33
C GLU A 348 -7.06 2.97 17.84
N ALA A 349 -6.10 3.23 18.74
CA ALA A 349 -5.85 4.57 19.26
C ALA A 349 -5.31 5.50 18.18
N PHE A 350 -4.39 5.01 17.34
CA PHE A 350 -3.90 5.77 16.20
C PHE A 350 -5.01 6.10 15.20
N GLN A 351 -5.87 5.12 14.89
CA GLN A 351 -7.02 5.35 14.01
C GLN A 351 -8.02 6.33 14.61
N ALA A 352 -8.27 6.28 15.92
CA ALA A 352 -9.14 7.23 16.62
C ALA A 352 -8.59 8.66 16.52
N PHE A 353 -7.29 8.84 16.76
CA PHE A 353 -6.60 10.12 16.60
C PHE A 353 -6.73 10.66 15.16
N LEU A 354 -6.47 9.81 14.15
CA LEU A 354 -6.64 10.21 12.76
C LEU A 354 -8.08 10.62 12.46
N ALA A 355 -9.07 9.91 13.00
CA ALA A 355 -10.48 10.24 12.80
C ALA A 355 -10.88 11.55 13.50
N GLU A 356 -10.27 11.88 14.63
CA GLU A 356 -10.44 13.16 15.31
C GLU A 356 -9.89 14.31 14.46
N ARG A 357 -8.65 14.19 13.97
CA ARG A 357 -8.04 15.20 13.08
C ARG A 357 -8.83 15.37 11.77
N LEU A 358 -9.24 14.26 11.16
CA LEU A 358 -10.10 14.27 9.98
C LEU A 358 -11.56 14.66 10.27
N SER A 359 -11.94 14.91 11.52
CA SER A 359 -13.24 15.52 11.85
C SER A 359 -13.15 17.03 11.97
N GLY A 360 -11.94 17.55 12.24
CA GLY A 360 -11.64 18.98 12.42
C GLY A 360 -11.61 19.77 11.11
N THR A 361 -11.05 20.98 11.21
CA THR A 361 -10.92 21.94 10.11
C THR A 361 -9.51 21.99 9.54
N GLU A 362 -8.59 21.19 10.03
CA GLU A 362 -7.22 21.19 9.55
C GLU A 362 -7.06 20.25 8.35
N GLY A 363 -6.27 20.67 7.36
CA GLY A 363 -5.91 19.82 6.23
C GLY A 363 -4.86 18.78 6.57
N ILE A 364 -4.60 17.88 5.63
CA ILE A 364 -3.69 16.75 5.82
C ILE A 364 -2.24 17.18 6.05
N GLY A 365 -1.86 18.38 5.58
CA GLY A 365 -0.55 18.98 5.85
C GLY A 365 -0.30 19.12 7.35
N TYR A 366 -1.26 19.68 8.09
CA TYR A 366 -1.16 19.83 9.55
C TYR A 366 -1.03 18.47 10.25
N LEU A 367 -1.83 17.49 9.85
CA LEU A 367 -1.74 16.13 10.38
C LEU A 367 -0.33 15.55 10.16
N VAL A 368 0.25 15.73 8.97
CA VAL A 368 1.58 15.19 8.67
C VAL A 368 2.66 15.91 9.48
N GLU A 369 2.61 17.22 9.61
CA GLU A 369 3.51 17.95 10.52
C GLU A 369 3.39 17.44 11.96
N GLU A 370 2.17 17.22 12.45
CA GLU A 370 1.92 16.68 13.79
C GLU A 370 2.51 15.27 13.94
N LEU A 371 2.31 14.38 12.97
CA LEU A 371 2.88 13.02 13.00
C LEU A 371 4.41 13.03 13.04
N LEU A 372 5.05 13.96 12.32
CA LEU A 372 6.50 14.05 12.22
C LEU A 372 7.13 14.74 13.43
N THR A 373 6.38 15.57 14.14
CA THR A 373 6.84 16.35 15.29
C THR A 373 6.31 15.85 16.63
N ALA A 374 5.45 14.84 16.63
CA ALA A 374 4.85 14.28 17.84
C ALA A 374 5.90 13.89 18.89
N GLU A 375 5.62 14.20 20.15
CA GLU A 375 6.32 13.71 21.33
C GLU A 375 5.27 13.16 22.29
N GLY A 376 5.64 12.21 23.14
CA GLY A 376 4.75 11.67 24.16
C GLY A 376 4.85 10.17 24.37
N GLY A 377 3.99 9.65 25.25
CA GLY A 377 3.83 8.23 25.52
C GLY A 377 3.00 7.53 24.44
N LEU A 378 3.35 6.28 24.12
CA LEU A 378 2.61 5.43 23.16
C LEU A 378 1.43 4.68 23.80
N ALA A 379 1.41 4.54 25.14
CA ALA A 379 0.40 3.77 25.86
C ALA A 379 -0.62 4.69 26.57
N PRO A 380 -1.93 4.39 26.52
CA PRO A 380 -2.96 5.15 27.24
C PRO A 380 -2.76 5.27 28.76
N SER A 381 -1.92 4.43 29.34
CA SER A 381 -1.55 4.47 30.76
C SER A 381 -0.48 5.51 31.10
N GLN A 382 0.17 6.13 30.12
CA GLN A 382 1.17 7.17 30.33
C GLN A 382 0.49 8.54 30.41
N ASP A 383 0.93 9.38 31.36
CA ASP A 383 0.31 10.68 31.63
C ASP A 383 0.33 11.65 30.43
N ASP A 384 1.28 11.46 29.53
CA ASP A 384 1.46 12.22 28.30
C ASP A 384 1.20 11.37 27.05
N PHE A 385 0.24 10.46 27.15
CA PHE A 385 -0.19 9.63 26.03
C PHE A 385 -0.53 10.48 24.80
N ASN A 386 0.14 10.20 23.68
CA ASN A 386 -0.06 10.87 22.41
C ASN A 386 -0.08 9.83 21.27
N PRO A 387 -1.26 9.46 20.74
CA PRO A 387 -1.35 8.49 19.66
C PRO A 387 -0.55 8.87 18.40
N ALA A 388 -0.28 10.16 18.14
CA ALA A 388 0.46 10.60 16.96
C ALA A 388 1.88 10.01 16.89
N VAL A 389 2.52 9.72 18.04
CA VAL A 389 3.86 9.12 18.11
C VAL A 389 3.93 7.73 17.48
N SER A 390 2.78 7.07 17.32
CA SER A 390 2.63 5.74 16.73
C SER A 390 3.34 5.60 15.38
N TYR A 391 3.28 6.62 14.53
CA TYR A 391 3.86 6.56 13.19
C TYR A 391 5.39 6.40 13.24
N LEU A 392 6.07 7.28 13.97
CA LEU A 392 7.53 7.25 14.08
C LEU A 392 8.01 6.09 14.95
N VAL A 393 7.31 5.76 16.04
CA VAL A 393 7.68 4.61 16.89
C VAL A 393 7.55 3.27 16.16
N ALA A 394 6.54 3.10 15.28
CA ALA A 394 6.44 1.90 14.45
C ALA A 394 7.64 1.71 13.51
N LEU A 395 8.31 2.81 13.15
CA LEU A 395 9.41 2.89 12.20
C LEU A 395 10.78 3.03 12.87
N ASP A 396 10.84 2.98 14.20
CA ASP A 396 12.09 3.14 14.92
C ASP A 396 13.00 1.92 14.69
N ASP A 397 14.20 2.21 14.18
CA ASP A 397 15.32 1.29 14.00
C ASP A 397 16.60 1.82 14.68
N GLY A 398 16.46 2.85 15.54
CA GLY A 398 17.54 3.56 16.22
C GLY A 398 18.39 4.48 15.33
N LYS A 399 18.28 4.36 14.00
CA LYS A 399 19.05 5.15 13.01
C LYS A 399 18.17 6.07 12.16
N GLY A 400 16.85 5.92 12.24
CA GLY A 400 15.88 6.66 11.44
C GLY A 400 15.83 6.24 9.97
N VAL A 401 16.42 5.11 9.57
CA VAL A 401 16.51 4.71 8.15
C VAL A 401 15.12 4.30 7.65
N ALA A 402 14.43 3.44 8.39
CA ALA A 402 13.06 3.03 8.07
C ALA A 402 12.07 4.21 8.11
N ALA A 403 12.26 5.14 9.06
CA ALA A 403 11.47 6.37 9.12
C ALA A 403 11.72 7.28 7.91
N THR A 404 12.98 7.51 7.53
CA THR A 404 13.36 8.30 6.33
C THR A 404 12.72 7.71 5.08
N GLN A 405 12.89 6.41 4.87
CA GLN A 405 12.34 5.70 3.73
C GLN A 405 10.81 5.82 3.67
N SER A 406 10.13 5.62 4.81
CA SER A 406 8.68 5.75 4.90
C SER A 406 8.22 7.17 4.61
N ILE A 407 8.87 8.19 5.16
CA ILE A 407 8.51 9.59 4.96
C ILE A 407 8.61 9.98 3.48
N LEU A 408 9.74 9.66 2.84
CA LEU A 408 9.97 9.93 1.43
C LEU A 408 8.97 9.18 0.53
N GLU A 409 8.70 7.90 0.81
CA GLU A 409 7.70 7.12 0.07
C GLU A 409 6.27 7.67 0.29
N LYS A 410 5.85 7.84 1.56
CA LYS A 410 4.47 8.14 1.93
C LYS A 410 4.07 9.58 1.61
N PHE A 411 4.99 10.52 1.77
CA PHE A 411 4.67 11.94 1.67
C PHE A 411 5.25 12.61 0.44
N TRP A 412 6.29 12.08 -0.20
CA TRP A 412 6.83 12.62 -1.46
C TRP A 412 6.74 11.65 -2.65
N GLY A 413 6.22 10.44 -2.45
CA GLY A 413 6.02 9.49 -3.55
C GLY A 413 7.31 8.87 -4.08
N GLU A 414 8.44 9.10 -3.42
CA GLU A 414 9.79 8.70 -3.87
C GLU A 414 10.09 7.21 -3.63
N GLN A 415 10.89 6.60 -4.50
CA GLN A 415 11.40 5.23 -4.29
C GLN A 415 12.66 5.22 -3.41
N ALA A 416 12.48 5.47 -2.11
CA ALA A 416 13.59 5.71 -1.19
C ALA A 416 14.43 4.48 -0.77
N ARG A 417 13.95 3.25 -1.03
CA ARG A 417 14.65 2.02 -0.59
C ARG A 417 16.04 1.87 -1.17
N CYS A 418 16.18 2.13 -2.46
CA CYS A 418 17.45 1.98 -3.16
C CYS A 418 18.43 3.06 -2.72
N ALA A 419 17.93 4.30 -2.54
CA ALA A 419 18.68 5.48 -2.15
C ALA A 419 19.41 5.34 -0.79
N ALA A 420 18.99 4.43 0.10
CA ALA A 420 19.75 4.17 1.32
C ALA A 420 21.17 3.63 1.03
N CYS A 421 21.33 2.84 -0.04
CA CYS A 421 22.56 2.12 -0.36
C CYS A 421 23.29 2.67 -1.60
N HIS A 422 22.56 3.23 -2.56
CA HIS A 422 23.10 3.80 -3.79
C HIS A 422 22.07 4.73 -4.43
N ASP A 423 22.49 5.61 -5.33
CA ASP A 423 21.56 6.48 -6.05
C ASP A 423 20.49 5.67 -6.78
N TYR A 424 19.23 6.07 -6.61
CA TYR A 424 18.12 5.60 -7.41
C TYR A 424 18.08 6.39 -8.73
N GLN A 425 18.26 5.69 -9.85
CA GLN A 425 18.35 6.26 -11.20
C GLN A 425 16.99 6.32 -11.92
N GLY A 426 15.87 6.10 -11.22
CA GLY A 426 14.54 6.23 -11.83
C GLY A 426 14.15 7.68 -12.10
N THR A 427 12.88 7.91 -12.45
CA THR A 427 12.37 9.25 -12.75
C THR A 427 11.12 9.50 -11.91
N PRO A 428 11.17 10.38 -10.88
CA PRO A 428 12.35 11.15 -10.46
C PRO A 428 13.43 10.28 -9.80
N GLY A 429 14.69 10.68 -9.97
CA GLY A 429 15.82 10.05 -9.30
C GLY A 429 15.94 10.54 -7.87
N LEU A 430 16.54 9.73 -7.00
CA LEU A 430 16.84 10.10 -5.62
C LEU A 430 18.26 9.65 -5.28
N SER A 431 19.15 10.61 -5.01
CA SER A 431 20.53 10.30 -4.67
C SER A 431 20.66 9.73 -3.26
N GLN A 432 21.75 8.99 -3.04
CA GLN A 432 22.11 8.48 -1.72
C GLN A 432 22.37 9.64 -0.74
N GLU A 433 23.00 10.72 -1.19
CA GLU A 433 23.24 11.91 -0.37
C GLU A 433 21.92 12.55 0.08
N GLU A 434 20.93 12.72 -0.80
CA GLU A 434 19.62 13.28 -0.43
C GLU A 434 18.89 12.42 0.60
N PHE A 435 18.98 11.09 0.48
CA PHE A 435 18.41 10.18 1.46
C PHE A 435 19.04 10.40 2.84
N TRP A 436 20.38 10.40 2.94
CA TRP A 436 21.07 10.54 4.22
C TRP A 436 21.01 11.96 4.79
N SER A 437 20.90 12.97 3.92
CA SER A 437 20.66 14.36 4.33
C SER A 437 19.28 14.49 4.97
N THR A 438 18.25 13.87 4.39
CA THR A 438 16.91 13.77 4.98
C THR A 438 16.94 12.99 6.30
N ASN A 439 17.64 11.85 6.34
CA ASN A 439 17.81 11.04 7.55
C ASN A 439 18.41 11.84 8.71
N SER A 440 19.36 12.73 8.41
CA SER A 440 20.04 13.53 9.44
C SER A 440 19.09 14.44 10.23
N HIS A 441 17.90 14.75 9.69
CA HIS A 441 16.86 15.48 10.42
C HIS A 441 16.17 14.65 11.51
N LEU A 442 16.14 13.33 11.35
CA LEU A 442 15.50 12.40 12.28
C LEU A 442 16.45 11.95 13.40
N ARG A 443 17.71 12.39 13.40
CA ARG A 443 18.72 11.95 14.39
C ARG A 443 18.54 12.56 15.78
N GLN A 444 17.68 13.58 15.90
CA GLN A 444 17.24 14.11 17.19
C GLN A 444 16.07 13.31 17.78
N MET A 445 15.55 12.30 17.07
CA MET A 445 14.50 11.42 17.56
C MET A 445 15.06 10.40 18.55
N VAL A 446 14.45 10.30 19.74
CA VAL A 446 14.79 9.31 20.75
C VAL A 446 13.53 8.56 21.19
N VAL A 447 13.59 7.22 21.11
CA VAL A 447 12.57 6.32 21.63
C VAL A 447 13.11 5.63 22.88
N GLU A 448 12.44 5.82 24.01
CA GLU A 448 12.80 5.25 25.31
C GLU A 448 11.71 4.33 25.84
N GLY A 449 12.07 3.54 26.85
CA GLY A 449 11.17 2.61 27.52
C GLY A 449 11.16 1.22 26.90
N ASN A 450 10.16 0.42 27.25
CA ASN A 450 9.99 -0.94 26.75
C ASN A 450 8.51 -1.34 26.74
N GLN A 451 8.22 -2.60 26.41
CA GLN A 451 6.84 -3.10 26.36
C GLN A 451 6.12 -3.09 27.72
N GLU A 452 6.84 -3.17 28.84
CA GLU A 452 6.27 -3.20 30.18
C GLU A 452 5.99 -1.79 30.71
N SER A 453 6.91 -0.84 30.51
CA SER A 453 6.77 0.55 30.95
C SER A 453 5.99 1.43 29.97
N GLY A 454 5.78 0.95 28.74
CA GLY A 454 5.37 1.77 27.60
C GLY A 454 6.57 2.45 26.94
N LEU A 455 6.47 2.64 25.62
CA LEU A 455 7.44 3.42 24.83
C LEU A 455 7.10 4.91 24.89
N ARG A 456 8.13 5.75 24.82
CA ARG A 456 8.00 7.21 24.78
C ARG A 456 8.86 7.76 23.64
N LEU A 457 8.28 8.63 22.83
CA LEU A 457 8.99 9.37 21.80
C LEU A 457 9.29 10.79 22.30
N SER A 458 10.54 11.22 22.19
CA SER A 458 10.96 12.58 22.50
C SER A 458 12.02 13.07 21.51
N SER A 459 12.26 14.38 21.49
CA SER A 459 13.43 14.94 20.81
C SER A 459 14.55 15.18 21.82
N ALA A 460 15.79 14.86 21.45
CA ALA A 460 16.98 15.14 22.23
C ALA A 460 18.12 15.71 21.36
N ASP A 461 19.12 16.30 22.02
CA ASP A 461 20.34 16.74 21.35
C ASP A 461 21.04 15.56 20.65
N PHE A 462 21.39 15.74 19.38
CA PHE A 462 22.17 14.75 18.63
C PHE A 462 23.65 15.12 18.72
N LEU A 463 24.45 14.32 19.42
CA LEU A 463 25.88 14.61 19.64
C LEU A 463 26.79 14.17 18.47
N GLY A 464 26.27 13.36 17.55
CA GLY A 464 27.05 12.74 16.47
C GLY A 464 28.10 11.73 16.93
N ASP A 465 28.76 11.13 15.95
CA ASP A 465 29.83 10.16 16.21
C ASP A 465 31.15 10.83 16.62
N LEU A 466 31.34 12.11 16.25
CA LEU A 466 32.55 12.89 16.55
C LEU A 466 32.46 13.68 17.87
N GLY A 467 31.28 13.76 18.49
CA GLY A 467 31.08 14.45 19.77
C GLY A 467 31.15 15.97 19.72
N ASP A 468 31.10 16.59 18.54
CA ASP A 468 30.92 18.04 18.38
C ASP A 468 29.44 18.36 18.10
N PRO A 469 28.66 18.75 19.11
CA PRO A 469 27.22 19.02 18.96
C PRO A 469 26.89 20.26 18.11
N GLU A 470 27.87 21.10 17.76
CA GLU A 470 27.63 22.27 16.90
C GLU A 470 27.72 21.97 15.40
N HIS A 471 28.48 20.93 15.01
CA HIS A 471 28.65 20.52 13.62
C HIS A 471 28.47 19.00 13.49
N VAL A 472 27.21 18.58 13.42
CA VAL A 472 26.85 17.18 13.56
C VAL A 472 26.38 16.58 12.24
N ALA A 473 27.25 15.75 11.65
CA ALA A 473 26.96 14.98 10.46
C ALA A 473 26.40 13.58 10.76
N VAL A 474 25.73 12.99 9.77
CA VAL A 474 25.51 11.55 9.65
C VAL A 474 26.51 10.97 8.67
N PHE A 475 27.08 9.83 9.02
CA PHE A 475 28.00 9.10 8.15
C PHE A 475 27.30 7.93 7.47
N TYR A 476 27.62 7.72 6.19
CA TYR A 476 27.17 6.57 5.43
C TYR A 476 28.27 6.08 4.48
N GLU A 477 28.19 4.81 4.08
CA GLU A 477 29.16 4.19 3.16
C GLU A 477 28.61 4.23 1.73
N THR A 478 29.41 4.70 0.78
CA THR A 478 29.08 4.68 -0.64
C THR A 478 29.33 3.29 -1.25
N PRO A 479 28.79 3.00 -2.45
CA PRO A 479 29.15 1.78 -3.19
C PRO A 479 30.66 1.62 -3.43
N ALA A 480 31.43 2.72 -3.44
CA ALA A 480 32.88 2.73 -3.55
C ALA A 480 33.62 2.42 -2.23
N ARG A 481 32.87 2.14 -1.14
CA ARG A 481 33.38 1.94 0.23
C ARG A 481 34.04 3.16 0.84
N GLU A 482 33.59 4.33 0.43
CA GLU A 482 34.01 5.59 1.01
C GLU A 482 33.04 5.98 2.12
N LEU A 483 33.56 6.42 3.26
CA LEU A 483 32.74 6.97 4.33
C LEU A 483 32.50 8.46 4.04
N VAL A 484 31.24 8.81 3.79
CA VAL A 484 30.82 10.17 3.47
C VAL A 484 30.02 10.74 4.64
N ALA A 485 30.22 12.03 4.91
CA ALA A 485 29.49 12.79 5.90
C ALA A 485 28.44 13.66 5.21
N THR A 486 27.22 13.69 5.74
CA THR A 486 26.19 14.64 5.31
C THR A 486 25.49 15.31 6.49
N TYR A 487 24.94 16.49 6.22
CA TYR A 487 24.25 17.36 7.17
C TYR A 487 22.76 17.49 6.79
N PRO A 488 21.92 18.05 7.67
CA PRO A 488 20.53 18.35 7.34
C PRO A 488 20.45 19.26 6.12
N ARG A 489 19.94 18.73 5.00
CA ARG A 489 19.79 19.43 3.73
C ARG A 489 18.61 18.84 2.97
N PHE A 490 17.97 19.69 2.17
CA PHE A 490 17.01 19.26 1.15
C PHE A 490 17.53 19.60 -0.25
N ALA A 491 16.98 18.93 -1.26
CA ALA A 491 17.40 19.01 -2.66
C ALA A 491 17.30 20.41 -3.28
N ASP A 492 16.53 21.31 -2.68
CA ASP A 492 16.37 22.70 -3.12
C ASP A 492 17.53 23.63 -2.75
N GLY A 493 18.54 23.11 -2.02
CA GLY A 493 19.70 23.87 -1.60
C GLY A 493 19.45 24.77 -0.39
N ALA A 494 18.34 24.62 0.33
CA ALA A 494 18.12 25.33 1.58
C ALA A 494 19.22 24.96 2.60
N GLU A 495 19.91 25.99 3.12
CA GLU A 495 20.92 25.81 4.15
C GLU A 495 20.25 25.66 5.53
N PHE A 496 20.59 24.59 6.24
CA PHE A 496 20.16 24.38 7.62
C PHE A 496 21.36 24.43 8.55
N PRO A 497 21.16 24.87 9.81
CA PRO A 497 22.20 24.76 10.82
C PRO A 497 22.68 23.31 10.96
N GLU A 498 24.01 23.13 10.98
CA GLU A 498 24.64 21.83 11.19
C GLU A 498 24.55 21.36 12.66
N SER A 499 24.07 22.21 13.56
CA SER A 499 23.96 21.90 14.98
C SER A 499 23.03 20.71 15.24
N GLY A 500 23.44 19.84 16.16
CA GLY A 500 22.60 18.79 16.70
C GLY A 500 21.82 19.21 17.95
N ARG A 501 22.02 20.45 18.44
CA ARG A 501 21.34 20.95 19.64
C ARG A 501 19.94 21.44 19.34
N LEU A 502 18.95 20.99 20.12
CA LEU A 502 17.57 21.45 20.00
C LEU A 502 17.39 22.93 20.31
N SER A 503 18.22 23.48 21.19
CA SER A 503 18.22 24.92 21.49
C SER A 503 18.63 25.77 20.29
N HIS A 504 19.43 25.22 19.38
CA HIS A 504 19.90 25.94 18.19
C HIS A 504 19.01 25.64 16.99
N PHE A 505 18.66 24.37 16.76
CA PHE A 505 17.88 23.96 15.62
C PHE A 505 17.08 22.67 15.88
N ASP A 506 15.76 22.75 15.73
CA ASP A 506 14.87 21.59 15.79
C ASP A 506 14.75 20.98 14.38
N ARG A 507 15.63 20.00 14.11
CA ARG A 507 15.76 19.39 12.78
C ARG A 507 14.50 18.64 12.39
N ARG A 508 13.81 18.03 13.36
CA ARG A 508 12.62 17.20 13.13
C ARG A 508 11.40 18.07 12.82
N ARG A 509 11.25 19.20 13.51
CA ARG A 509 10.24 20.23 13.16
C ARG A 509 10.50 20.85 11.78
N ALA A 510 11.76 21.15 11.46
CA ALA A 510 12.12 21.63 10.13
C ALA A 510 11.81 20.60 9.03
N LEU A 511 12.03 19.30 9.28
CA LEU A 511 11.62 18.24 8.36
C LEU A 511 10.12 18.20 8.14
N GLY A 512 9.31 18.20 9.21
CA GLY A 512 7.86 18.21 9.10
C GLY A 512 7.36 19.34 8.20
N ARG A 513 7.85 20.55 8.44
CA ARG A 513 7.53 21.73 7.64
C ARG A 513 7.99 21.61 6.19
N ARG A 514 9.19 21.10 5.94
CA ARG A 514 9.69 20.91 4.57
C ARG A 514 8.83 19.92 3.79
N ILE A 515 8.47 18.80 4.42
CA ILE A 515 7.68 17.75 3.75
C ILE A 515 6.41 18.38 3.14
N VAL A 516 5.67 19.18 3.90
CA VAL A 516 4.38 19.76 3.49
C VAL A 516 4.53 20.95 2.52
N THR A 517 5.68 21.63 2.52
CA THR A 517 5.96 22.77 1.63
C THR A 517 6.58 22.38 0.29
N ASP A 518 6.92 21.10 0.08
CA ASP A 518 7.42 20.60 -1.20
C ASP A 518 6.27 20.21 -2.15
N MET A 519 6.40 20.49 -3.45
CA MET A 519 5.38 20.16 -4.47
C MET A 519 5.10 18.66 -4.57
N ARG A 520 6.07 17.81 -4.24
CA ARG A 520 5.86 16.36 -4.22
C ARG A 520 4.79 15.95 -3.21
N PHE A 521 4.57 16.74 -2.15
CA PHE A 521 3.54 16.45 -1.15
C PHE A 521 2.11 16.47 -1.69
N PRO A 522 1.58 17.59 -2.20
CA PRO A 522 0.24 17.59 -2.76
C PRO A 522 0.12 16.64 -3.96
N GLU A 523 1.15 16.48 -4.78
CA GLU A 523 1.14 15.52 -5.89
C GLU A 523 0.96 14.06 -5.40
N THR A 524 1.71 13.67 -4.37
CA THR A 524 1.64 12.33 -3.77
C THR A 524 0.27 12.06 -3.16
N TRP A 525 -0.29 13.04 -2.45
CA TRP A 525 -1.61 12.90 -1.84
C TRP A 525 -2.74 12.91 -2.87
N VAL A 526 -2.61 13.67 -3.96
CA VAL A 526 -3.53 13.60 -5.11
C VAL A 526 -3.50 12.19 -5.71
N ASP A 527 -2.32 11.66 -6.04
CA ASP A 527 -2.21 10.32 -6.62
C ASP A 527 -2.72 9.22 -5.70
N TRP A 528 -2.36 9.28 -4.41
CA TRP A 528 -2.82 8.30 -3.45
C TRP A 528 -4.34 8.34 -3.28
N THR A 529 -4.93 9.53 -3.14
CA THR A 529 -6.37 9.70 -2.98
C THR A 529 -7.13 9.26 -4.23
N TRP A 530 -6.62 9.64 -5.41
CA TRP A 530 -7.14 9.22 -6.70
C TRP A 530 -7.12 7.69 -6.83
N ALA A 531 -6.02 7.04 -6.45
CA ALA A 531 -5.91 5.58 -6.45
C ALA A 531 -6.86 4.91 -5.45
N GLN A 532 -7.13 5.50 -4.29
CA GLN A 532 -8.10 4.96 -3.33
C GLN A 532 -9.53 4.92 -3.91
N VAL A 533 -9.88 5.89 -4.76
CA VAL A 533 -11.23 6.02 -5.32
C VAL A 533 -11.36 5.32 -6.67
N LEU A 534 -10.38 5.50 -7.56
CA LEU A 534 -10.39 5.08 -8.96
C LEU A 534 -9.45 3.91 -9.26
N GLN A 535 -8.90 3.27 -8.22
CA GLN A 535 -8.06 2.07 -8.25
C GLN A 535 -6.65 2.25 -8.83
N TYR A 536 -6.35 3.36 -9.51
CA TYR A 536 -5.03 3.63 -10.10
C TYR A 536 -4.67 5.10 -9.86
N PRO A 537 -3.40 5.48 -9.62
CA PRO A 537 -3.01 6.89 -9.42
C PRO A 537 -3.24 7.73 -10.68
N LEU A 538 -3.48 9.03 -10.54
CA LEU A 538 -3.68 9.92 -11.68
C LEU A 538 -2.45 9.96 -12.59
N GLY A 539 -1.27 10.03 -11.95
CA GLY A 539 0.03 10.01 -12.59
C GLY A 539 0.29 11.22 -13.49
N THR A 540 1.53 11.36 -13.93
CA THR A 540 1.90 12.30 -14.99
C THR A 540 1.79 11.61 -16.34
N THR A 541 1.29 12.32 -17.36
CA THR A 541 1.48 11.91 -18.74
C THR A 541 2.02 13.10 -19.53
N GLU A 542 2.87 12.85 -20.52
CA GLU A 542 3.41 13.89 -21.41
C GLU A 542 2.31 14.68 -22.14
N GLN A 543 1.09 14.11 -22.22
CA GLN A 543 0.01 14.60 -23.07
C GLN A 543 -0.96 15.58 -22.36
N ASP A 544 -0.88 15.73 -21.03
CA ASP A 544 -1.95 16.37 -20.26
C ASP A 544 -1.77 17.83 -19.89
N GLY A 545 -0.65 18.43 -20.25
CA GLY A 545 -0.39 19.83 -19.88
C GLY A 545 -0.57 20.07 -18.38
N ASP A 546 -0.09 19.14 -17.55
CA ASP A 546 0.05 19.29 -16.11
C ASP A 546 -1.22 19.07 -15.23
N LEU A 547 -2.22 18.28 -15.67
CA LEU A 547 -3.45 18.00 -14.87
C LEU A 547 -3.17 17.61 -13.41
N ARG A 548 -2.25 16.66 -13.19
CA ARG A 548 -1.85 16.20 -11.83
C ARG A 548 -1.38 17.35 -10.97
N ARG A 549 -0.49 18.19 -11.49
CA ARG A 549 0.07 19.34 -10.79
C ARG A 549 -0.93 20.47 -10.61
N GLN A 550 -1.79 20.73 -11.59
CA GLN A 550 -2.89 21.70 -11.44
C GLN A 550 -3.82 21.29 -10.29
N LEU A 551 -4.19 20.01 -10.21
CA LEU A 551 -4.99 19.48 -9.11
C LEU A 551 -4.23 19.53 -7.78
N ALA A 552 -2.93 19.24 -7.78
CA ALA A 552 -2.07 19.34 -6.60
C ALA A 552 -1.92 20.79 -6.11
N LEU A 553 -1.77 21.76 -7.01
CA LEU A 553 -1.76 23.19 -6.67
C LEU A 553 -3.10 23.65 -6.12
N ALA A 554 -4.22 23.19 -6.70
CA ALA A 554 -5.54 23.48 -6.16
C ALA A 554 -5.73 22.87 -4.76
N PHE A 555 -5.28 21.63 -4.56
CA PHE A 555 -5.31 20.97 -3.25
C PHE A 555 -4.45 21.69 -2.20
N ALA A 556 -3.28 22.18 -2.59
CA ALA A 556 -2.43 22.99 -1.72
C ALA A 556 -3.04 24.37 -1.41
N ALA A 557 -3.63 25.03 -2.41
CA ALA A 557 -4.32 26.32 -2.26
C ALA A 557 -5.56 26.24 -1.36
N ASP A 558 -6.20 25.06 -1.34
CA ASP A 558 -7.30 24.73 -0.45
C ASP A 558 -6.82 24.38 0.97
N GLY A 559 -5.52 24.44 1.28
CA GLY A 559 -5.01 24.09 2.61
C GLY A 559 -5.02 22.58 2.89
N PHE A 560 -5.03 21.75 1.84
CA PHE A 560 -4.97 20.30 1.90
C PHE A 560 -6.19 19.60 2.54
N HIS A 561 -7.41 20.12 2.36
CA HIS A 561 -8.63 19.47 2.86
C HIS A 561 -8.97 18.21 2.05
N LEU A 562 -8.85 17.04 2.70
CA LEU A 562 -9.03 15.73 2.04
C LEU A 562 -10.45 15.51 1.52
N ASP A 563 -11.46 15.99 2.25
CA ASP A 563 -12.87 15.94 1.86
C ASP A 563 -13.16 16.75 0.60
N HIS A 564 -12.53 17.90 0.40
CA HIS A 564 -12.66 18.69 -0.82
C HIS A 564 -12.02 17.97 -2.03
N LEU A 565 -10.78 17.49 -1.89
CA LEU A 565 -10.12 16.69 -2.93
C LEU A 565 -10.97 15.47 -3.33
N LEU A 566 -11.53 14.77 -2.36
CA LEU A 566 -12.43 13.66 -2.60
C LEU A 566 -13.71 14.06 -3.31
N GLY A 567 -14.27 15.21 -2.94
CA GLY A 567 -15.42 15.78 -3.62
C GLY A 567 -15.12 16.05 -5.09
N TRP A 568 -13.98 16.66 -5.41
CA TRP A 568 -13.57 16.91 -6.78
C TRP A 568 -13.41 15.62 -7.59
N ILE A 569 -12.83 14.56 -6.98
CA ILE A 569 -12.67 13.25 -7.63
C ILE A 569 -14.04 12.58 -7.87
N VAL A 570 -14.92 12.55 -6.87
CA VAL A 570 -16.24 11.87 -6.95
C VAL A 570 -17.20 12.58 -7.93
N LEU A 571 -17.03 13.89 -8.12
CA LEU A 571 -17.79 14.68 -9.10
C LEU A 571 -17.19 14.66 -10.52
N SER A 572 -16.02 14.04 -10.71
CA SER A 572 -15.36 13.97 -12.01
C SER A 572 -16.03 13.00 -12.98
N ASP A 573 -15.77 13.20 -14.27
CA ASP A 573 -16.24 12.30 -15.32
C ASP A 573 -15.66 10.89 -15.20
N ALA A 574 -14.41 10.75 -14.74
CA ALA A 574 -13.76 9.47 -14.47
C ALA A 574 -14.57 8.63 -13.46
N PHE A 575 -15.04 9.25 -12.38
CA PHE A 575 -15.85 8.56 -11.38
C PHE A 575 -17.23 8.14 -11.91
N ASN A 576 -17.77 8.93 -12.83
CA ASN A 576 -19.07 8.69 -13.47
C ASN A 576 -19.03 7.60 -14.55
N ARG A 577 -17.85 7.09 -14.93
CA ARG A 577 -17.74 6.07 -15.99
C ARG A 577 -18.30 4.72 -15.57
N SER A 578 -18.96 4.02 -16.49
CA SER A 578 -19.43 2.66 -16.26
C SER A 578 -18.28 1.66 -16.24
N GLU A 579 -18.55 0.47 -15.70
CA GLU A 579 -17.71 -0.68 -16.02
C GLU A 579 -17.95 -1.05 -17.48
N ALA A 580 -16.92 -1.54 -18.16
CA ALA A 580 -17.04 -1.95 -19.54
C ALA A 580 -16.16 -3.19 -19.83
N PRO A 581 -16.49 -4.00 -20.85
CA PRO A 581 -15.71 -5.19 -21.18
C PRO A 581 -14.26 -4.82 -21.48
N ALA A 582 -13.32 -5.54 -20.86
CA ALA A 582 -11.89 -5.24 -20.96
C ALA A 582 -11.35 -5.26 -22.41
N SER A 583 -12.01 -5.95 -23.35
CA SER A 583 -11.62 -5.98 -24.76
C SER A 583 -11.86 -4.64 -25.48
N GLN A 584 -12.89 -3.89 -25.10
CA GLN A 584 -13.24 -2.61 -25.74
C GLN A 584 -12.30 -1.48 -25.29
N TYR A 585 -11.71 -1.59 -24.10
CA TYR A 585 -10.86 -0.57 -23.49
C TYR A 585 -9.43 -1.09 -23.23
N ALA A 586 -8.94 -1.98 -24.09
CA ALA A 586 -7.61 -2.56 -23.96
C ALA A 586 -6.47 -1.51 -24.00
N ALA A 587 -6.71 -0.37 -24.68
CA ALA A 587 -5.81 0.78 -24.73
C ALA A 587 -5.77 1.59 -23.42
N ASP A 588 -6.74 1.37 -22.53
CA ASP A 588 -6.84 1.99 -21.20
C ASP A 588 -6.80 0.91 -20.10
N SER A 589 -5.76 0.10 -20.12
CA SER A 589 -5.55 -0.99 -19.17
C SER A 589 -4.24 -0.78 -18.43
N PRO A 590 -4.17 0.14 -17.45
CA PRO A 590 -2.89 0.54 -16.90
C PRO A 590 -2.17 -0.57 -16.12
N TRP A 591 -2.91 -1.54 -15.59
CA TRP A 591 -2.36 -2.78 -15.03
C TRP A 591 -1.66 -3.68 -16.07
N ARG A 592 -1.85 -3.42 -17.37
CA ARG A 592 -1.20 -4.08 -18.49
C ARG A 592 -0.07 -3.24 -19.11
N GLY A 593 0.32 -2.13 -18.48
CA GLY A 593 1.40 -1.27 -18.94
C GLY A 593 0.97 -0.22 -19.98
N THR A 594 -0.32 0.08 -20.08
CA THR A 594 -0.80 1.22 -20.90
C THR A 594 -0.97 2.46 -20.01
N PRO A 595 -1.02 3.68 -20.58
CA PRO A 595 -1.34 4.87 -19.79
C PRO A 595 -2.72 4.77 -19.13
N ALA A 596 -2.86 5.34 -17.93
CA ALA A 596 -4.14 5.42 -17.25
C ALA A 596 -4.98 6.58 -17.80
N LEU A 597 -5.98 6.25 -18.62
CA LEU A 597 -6.87 7.23 -19.26
C LEU A 597 -8.17 7.43 -18.46
N PHE A 598 -8.54 6.52 -17.57
CA PHE A 598 -9.80 6.56 -16.79
C PHE A 598 -11.05 6.67 -17.67
N SER A 599 -11.01 6.07 -18.86
CA SER A 599 -12.10 6.03 -19.84
C SER A 599 -13.24 5.10 -19.39
N HIS A 600 -12.97 4.19 -18.45
CA HIS A 600 -13.94 3.31 -17.81
C HIS A 600 -13.58 3.09 -16.35
N ARG A 601 -14.51 2.51 -15.57
CA ARG A 601 -14.21 2.13 -14.20
C ARG A 601 -13.23 0.96 -14.18
N TYR A 602 -12.06 1.18 -13.60
CA TYR A 602 -11.11 0.09 -13.36
C TYR A 602 -11.63 -0.89 -12.32
N ALA A 603 -11.45 -2.17 -12.61
CA ALA A 603 -11.77 -3.23 -11.67
C ALA A 603 -10.87 -3.13 -10.42
N PRO A 604 -11.41 -3.36 -9.22
CA PRO A 604 -10.59 -3.50 -8.02
C PRO A 604 -9.55 -4.59 -8.21
N ARG A 605 -8.33 -4.31 -7.77
CA ARG A 605 -7.24 -5.29 -7.83
C ARG A 605 -7.37 -6.29 -6.67
N ALA A 606 -7.29 -7.56 -6.98
CA ALA A 606 -7.18 -8.65 -6.03
C ALA A 606 -5.86 -8.51 -5.30
N THR A 607 -5.96 -8.25 -3.99
CA THR A 607 -4.84 -8.25 -3.07
C THR A 607 -4.82 -9.56 -2.31
N PHE A 608 -3.64 -10.14 -2.17
CA PHE A 608 -3.45 -11.40 -1.45
C PHE A 608 -2.64 -11.16 -0.19
N SER A 609 -3.19 -11.53 0.97
CA SER A 609 -2.52 -11.38 2.27
C SER A 609 -1.29 -12.27 2.45
N SER A 610 -1.01 -13.17 1.51
CA SER A 610 0.19 -14.00 1.49
C SER A 610 0.50 -14.51 0.08
N VAL A 611 1.76 -14.87 -0.13
CA VAL A 611 2.21 -15.55 -1.36
C VAL A 611 1.39 -16.83 -1.61
N ASN A 612 1.08 -17.60 -0.56
CA ASN A 612 0.28 -18.82 -0.70
C ASN A 612 -1.13 -18.55 -1.22
N ARG A 613 -1.79 -17.47 -0.75
CA ARG A 613 -3.10 -17.06 -1.29
C ARG A 613 -2.99 -16.54 -2.72
N ALA A 614 -1.92 -15.81 -3.05
CA ALA A 614 -1.67 -15.37 -4.43
C ALA A 614 -1.48 -16.57 -5.38
N LEU A 615 -0.72 -17.58 -4.96
CA LEU A 615 -0.52 -18.81 -5.72
C LEU A 615 -1.82 -19.60 -5.88
N ALA A 616 -2.65 -19.69 -4.84
CA ALA A 616 -3.96 -20.34 -4.95
C ALA A 616 -4.90 -19.58 -5.89
N GLY A 617 -4.89 -18.25 -5.87
CA GLY A 617 -5.61 -17.43 -6.83
C GLY A 617 -5.12 -17.64 -8.28
N LEU A 618 -3.80 -17.72 -8.48
CA LEU A 618 -3.21 -18.02 -9.78
C LEU A 618 -3.57 -19.44 -10.27
N GLU A 619 -3.61 -20.41 -9.37
CA GLU A 619 -4.03 -21.79 -9.67
C GLU A 619 -5.51 -21.82 -10.11
N SER A 620 -6.40 -21.14 -9.39
CA SER A 620 -7.81 -21.01 -9.80
C SER A 620 -7.97 -20.30 -11.14
N ALA A 621 -7.17 -19.27 -11.40
CA ALA A 621 -7.16 -18.57 -12.69
C ALA A 621 -6.66 -19.46 -13.83
N TYR A 622 -5.68 -20.33 -13.56
CA TYR A 622 -5.18 -21.32 -14.51
C TYR A 622 -6.25 -22.38 -14.84
N ASP A 623 -7.01 -22.84 -13.84
CA ASP A 623 -8.12 -23.78 -14.03
C ASP A 623 -9.26 -23.18 -14.86
N GLU A 624 -9.45 -21.86 -14.81
CA GLU A 624 -10.39 -21.09 -15.64
C GLU A 624 -9.86 -20.83 -17.08
N GLY A 625 -8.64 -21.30 -17.40
CA GLY A 625 -8.03 -21.17 -18.72
C GLY A 625 -7.52 -19.76 -19.05
N LEU A 626 -7.30 -19.48 -20.34
CA LEU A 626 -6.71 -18.21 -20.80
C LEU A 626 -7.50 -16.99 -20.31
N ALA A 627 -8.83 -17.07 -20.26
CA ALA A 627 -9.69 -15.99 -19.78
C ALA A 627 -9.44 -15.70 -18.28
N GLY A 628 -9.35 -16.74 -17.45
CA GLY A 628 -9.04 -16.61 -16.02
C GLY A 628 -7.64 -16.05 -15.77
N ILE A 629 -6.63 -16.52 -16.52
CA ILE A 629 -5.25 -15.98 -16.43
C ILE A 629 -5.20 -14.51 -16.83
N LEU A 630 -5.89 -14.11 -17.90
CA LEU A 630 -5.94 -12.71 -18.34
C LEU A 630 -6.68 -11.82 -17.34
N ALA A 631 -7.76 -12.32 -16.73
CA ALA A 631 -8.49 -11.65 -15.65
C ALA A 631 -7.59 -11.46 -14.42
N PHE A 632 -6.91 -12.52 -13.97
CA PHE A 632 -5.95 -12.48 -12.86
C PHE A 632 -4.79 -11.52 -13.11
N ARG A 633 -4.23 -11.52 -14.33
CA ARG A 633 -3.18 -10.58 -14.74
C ARG A 633 -3.66 -9.13 -14.73
N SER A 634 -4.89 -8.87 -15.15
CA SER A 634 -5.51 -7.54 -15.00
C SER A 634 -5.88 -7.19 -13.55
N GLY A 635 -5.51 -8.04 -12.60
CA GLY A 635 -5.75 -7.82 -11.19
C GLY A 635 -7.12 -8.28 -10.72
N GLN A 636 -7.93 -8.98 -11.51
CA GLN A 636 -9.22 -9.48 -11.03
C GLN A 636 -9.04 -10.75 -10.20
N ALA A 637 -9.86 -10.94 -9.18
CA ALA A 637 -9.93 -12.21 -8.48
C ALA A 637 -10.56 -13.25 -9.43
N PRO A 638 -10.09 -14.51 -9.43
CA PRO A 638 -10.73 -15.57 -10.21
C PRO A 638 -12.16 -15.78 -9.71
N SER A 639 -13.06 -16.18 -10.61
CA SER A 639 -14.49 -16.27 -10.34
C SER A 639 -14.85 -17.16 -9.13
N ASN A 640 -13.99 -18.13 -8.80
CA ASN A 640 -14.14 -19.04 -7.67
C ASN A 640 -13.41 -18.63 -6.37
N ALA A 641 -12.78 -17.44 -6.31
CA ALA A 641 -12.07 -16.99 -5.10
C ALA A 641 -12.97 -16.86 -3.85
N ASN A 642 -14.28 -16.70 -4.05
CA ASN A 642 -15.28 -16.61 -2.98
C ASN A 642 -16.01 -17.93 -2.69
N ALA A 643 -15.71 -19.02 -3.41
CA ALA A 643 -16.24 -20.33 -3.05
C ALA A 643 -15.47 -20.85 -1.84
N PRO A 644 -16.14 -21.25 -0.73
CA PRO A 644 -15.45 -21.89 0.38
C PRO A 644 -14.86 -23.21 -0.15
N ASN A 645 -13.56 -23.21 -0.43
CA ASN A 645 -12.81 -24.45 -0.54
C ASN A 645 -13.08 -25.23 0.77
N PRO A 646 -13.44 -26.52 0.74
CA PRO A 646 -13.69 -27.33 1.95
C PRO A 646 -12.52 -27.32 2.95
N ASN A 647 -11.36 -26.77 2.57
CA ASN A 647 -10.18 -26.57 3.42
C ASN A 647 -9.99 -25.15 4.01
N GLY A 648 -10.97 -24.23 3.89
CA GLY A 648 -11.04 -23.01 4.72
C GLY A 648 -10.08 -21.84 4.38
N LEU A 649 -9.72 -21.63 3.10
CA LEU A 649 -8.67 -20.67 2.70
C LEU A 649 -9.14 -19.39 1.96
N ALA A 650 -10.43 -19.07 1.92
CA ALA A 650 -10.90 -17.83 1.29
C ALA A 650 -11.16 -16.72 2.32
N ASN A 651 -10.16 -15.87 2.55
CA ASN A 651 -10.40 -14.48 2.95
C ASN A 651 -9.47 -13.61 2.08
N VAL A 652 -10.05 -12.71 1.30
CA VAL A 652 -9.32 -11.70 0.53
C VAL A 652 -9.29 -10.47 1.43
N ASP A 653 -8.12 -10.07 1.92
CA ASP A 653 -7.99 -8.85 2.72
C ASP A 653 -7.78 -7.66 1.77
N GLN A 654 -8.48 -6.55 2.04
CA GLN A 654 -8.26 -5.27 1.38
C GLN A 654 -7.03 -4.58 1.99
N GLU A 655 -5.83 -4.87 1.47
CA GLU A 655 -4.64 -4.04 1.74
C GLU A 655 -4.56 -2.89 0.72
N ALA A 656 -3.96 -1.76 1.13
CA ALA A 656 -3.82 -0.59 0.28
C ALA A 656 -2.89 -0.87 -0.91
N ILE A 657 -3.29 -0.41 -2.11
CA ILE A 657 -2.48 -0.50 -3.33
C ILE A 657 -1.17 0.31 -3.12
N ASP A 658 -0.02 -0.35 -3.27
CA ASP A 658 1.28 0.33 -3.34
C ASP A 658 1.53 0.80 -4.77
N TRP A 659 1.01 1.98 -5.08
CA TRP A 659 0.97 2.54 -6.43
C TRP A 659 2.33 3.03 -6.94
N ARG A 660 3.35 3.12 -6.08
CA ARG A 660 4.69 3.64 -6.41
C ARG A 660 5.55 2.67 -7.21
N LEU A 661 5.19 1.40 -7.22
CA LEU A 661 5.84 0.37 -8.05
C LEU A 661 5.32 0.39 -9.51
N LEU A 662 4.53 1.40 -9.89
CA LEU A 662 3.83 1.47 -11.18
C LEU A 662 4.49 2.39 -12.20
N GLU A 663 5.67 2.96 -11.92
CA GLU A 663 6.47 3.62 -12.94
C GLU A 663 7.41 2.61 -13.61
N GLY A 664 7.30 2.52 -14.93
CA GLY A 664 8.24 1.80 -15.78
C GLY A 664 7.84 0.35 -16.09
N TRP A 665 6.93 0.20 -17.05
CA TRP A 665 7.12 -0.76 -18.15
C TRP A 665 7.03 -0.03 -19.47
#